data_AF-A0A356IGX7-F1
#
_entry.id   AF-A0A356IGX7-F1
#
_cell.length_a   1.000
_cell.length_b   1.000
_cell.length_c   1.000
_cell.angle_alpha   90.00
_cell.angle_beta   90.00
_cell.angle_gamma   90.00
#
_symmetry.space_group_name_H-M   'P 1'
#
loop_
_entity.id
_entity.type
_entity.pdbx_description
1 polymer ?
#
loop_
_entity_poly.entity_id
_entity_poly.type
_entity_poly.pdbx_seq_one_letter_code
_entity_poly.pdbx_strand_id
1 'polypeptide(L)'
;MLTIYRILMILCTAFLFEAGASSAQQTMPDPGTQQPPVTFRLEVNYVEVDAVVTDENGDFVDDLTVDDFEVLEDGESQAVTAFSRIRIPVERPTSLLFSNRQIEEDVSTNRRPFDGRVFVLALDDLHTRPLQTSYVKRAATEFIEQYLGANDLVSVVFTSGRTDAAQGFTGNQRLLLEAVDRFAGRAARSSVLTRSDTYYRRLSERPDFEPIGDELGFERSDNARSTYATLRTLSQWLGGVRGRRKAVIFFSQGIDYDIYDVNQPLALTVQNEVRRTIAMATQTNVSLYTVDPRGLATVGSDQIEVFGVIPDDRFSGTATGLRSDSLRDDLRLAQDSLRVLADETGGMAFINSNDLSSAFAEIIRDNSSYYVLGYYPTNERRDGKARTIDVLVNRPGVTVRSRKEYLAPSGKAEEFNLVEAGRNTSKELREVMTSPLPVSGLGLSVAALPYLGDGENVSLSVIVEIDPAGLTFIERDGNFVDTVELSVTVLDSAGKIRGGESQTLELDLPPETHEVISRYGLKVLSRVDDLKPGRYQVLVASRESGGGAVGSVHRYLDVPDFSEDAIQMSGLAIASAVASRTPSAKLDPRFEDVLPAMPTTQREFLRGDELYLYVDVYDNELKRPHSVDITTTVLDSEERVVFSTVDTRSHTELKGARGGYGHVVKISTAEFPYGFYVLRTEAISRLAPGSLVFRESKFAVLNPQSASTSQ
;
A
#
# COMPACT_ATOMS: atom_id res chain seq x y z
N MET A 1 82.63 -1.76 6.68
CA MET A 1 83.46 -0.97 7.63
C MET A 1 82.53 -0.40 8.68
N LEU A 2 82.48 -1.05 9.85
CA LEU A 2 82.85 -0.49 11.16
C LEU A 2 81.87 0.60 11.67
N THR A 3 80.93 0.28 12.58
CA THR A 3 81.00 0.41 14.07
C THR A 3 81.06 1.89 14.55
N ILE A 4 80.44 2.39 15.64
CA ILE A 4 79.90 1.87 16.91
C ILE A 4 79.22 3.06 17.65
N TYR A 5 78.13 2.80 18.39
CA TYR A 5 77.74 3.27 19.76
C TYR A 5 78.13 4.69 20.26
N ARG A 6 77.45 5.36 21.22
CA ARG A 6 76.21 5.31 22.01
C ARG A 6 76.43 6.35 23.15
N ILE A 7 75.34 6.84 23.78
CA ILE A 7 75.23 7.45 25.14
C ILE A 7 75.37 8.99 25.21
N LEU A 8 74.61 9.78 25.99
CA LEU A 8 73.26 9.79 26.60
C LEU A 8 73.21 11.05 27.50
N MET A 9 72.17 11.88 27.32
CA MET A 9 71.47 12.80 28.26
C MET A 9 72.21 13.86 29.12
N ILE A 10 71.64 15.07 29.17
CA ILE A 10 70.73 15.52 30.26
C ILE A 10 70.00 16.84 29.88
N LEU A 11 68.66 16.72 29.89
CA LEU A 11 67.55 17.61 30.29
C LEU A 11 67.36 19.08 29.84
N CYS A 12 66.14 19.25 29.28
CA CYS A 12 65.11 20.24 29.61
C CYS A 12 65.25 21.69 29.09
N THR A 13 64.44 22.08 28.10
CA THR A 13 63.13 22.74 28.28
C THR A 13 62.48 23.16 26.94
N ALA A 14 61.16 23.29 26.95
CA ALA A 14 60.26 23.87 25.92
C ALA A 14 59.89 22.99 24.70
N PHE A 15 58.89 22.13 24.89
CA PHE A 15 58.08 21.58 23.79
C PHE A 15 57.02 22.62 23.36
N LEU A 16 57.17 23.14 22.14
CA LEU A 16 56.07 23.70 21.36
C LEU A 16 55.20 22.54 20.86
N PHE A 17 53.90 22.58 21.15
CA PHE A 17 52.90 21.73 20.53
C PHE A 17 52.64 22.22 19.10
N GLU A 18 53.29 21.62 18.11
CA GLU A 18 52.79 21.63 16.73
C GLU A 18 51.78 20.49 16.58
N ALA A 19 50.51 20.86 16.45
CA ALA A 19 49.43 19.96 16.09
C ALA A 19 49.61 19.53 14.63
N GLY A 20 50.19 18.34 14.43
CA GLY A 20 50.17 17.66 13.14
C GLY A 20 48.75 17.26 12.80
N ALA A 21 48.11 18.00 11.89
CA ALA A 21 46.87 17.62 11.25
C ALA A 21 47.13 16.37 10.38
N SER A 22 46.93 15.19 10.96
CA SER A 22 46.85 13.94 10.21
C SER A 22 45.51 13.97 9.48
N SER A 23 45.55 14.16 8.17
CA SER A 23 44.40 13.98 7.28
C SER A 23 43.94 12.53 7.36
N ALA A 24 42.96 12.25 8.22
CA ALA A 24 42.19 11.03 8.19
C ALA A 24 41.37 11.05 6.90
N GLN A 25 41.91 10.43 5.87
CA GLN A 25 41.21 10.15 4.62
C GLN A 25 40.12 9.13 4.98
N GLN A 26 38.91 9.63 5.22
CA GLN A 26 37.72 8.79 5.30
C GLN A 26 37.60 8.06 3.96
N THR A 27 37.99 6.79 3.93
CA THR A 27 37.63 5.88 2.86
C THR A 27 36.11 5.81 2.82
N MET A 28 35.53 6.47 1.81
CA MET A 28 34.13 6.33 1.47
C MET A 28 33.82 4.85 1.21
N PRO A 29 32.66 4.33 1.63
CA PRO A 29 32.21 3.00 1.24
C PRO A 29 32.12 2.94 -0.29
N ASP A 30 32.65 1.89 -0.87
CA ASP A 30 32.63 1.61 -2.30
C ASP A 30 31.18 1.53 -2.81
N PRO A 31 30.72 2.43 -3.72
CA PRO A 31 29.40 2.33 -4.33
C PRO A 31 29.49 1.27 -5.45
N GLY A 32 29.50 -0.01 -5.05
CA GLY A 32 30.01 -1.07 -5.92
C GLY A 32 29.41 -2.45 -5.74
N THR A 33 28.14 -2.58 -5.31
CA THR A 33 27.33 -3.80 -5.57
C THR A 33 25.86 -3.43 -5.79
N GLN A 34 25.58 -2.66 -6.84
CA GLN A 34 24.28 -2.80 -7.49
C GLN A 34 24.32 -4.14 -8.23
N GLN A 35 23.69 -5.16 -7.63
CA GLN A 35 23.38 -6.39 -8.37
C GLN A 35 22.61 -5.98 -9.63
N PRO A 36 22.94 -6.54 -10.81
CA PRO A 36 22.25 -6.21 -12.05
C PRO A 36 20.74 -6.41 -11.82
N PRO A 37 19.88 -5.50 -12.32
CA PRO A 37 18.45 -5.71 -12.26
C PRO A 37 18.16 -7.06 -12.91
N VAL A 38 17.56 -7.98 -12.14
CA VAL A 38 17.13 -9.27 -12.66
C VAL A 38 16.09 -8.97 -13.73
N THR A 39 16.49 -9.00 -14.99
CA THR A 39 15.54 -9.03 -16.11
C THR A 39 14.74 -10.31 -15.97
N PHE A 40 13.55 -10.20 -15.40
CA PHE A 40 12.60 -11.29 -15.29
C PHE A 40 12.17 -11.71 -16.70
N ARG A 41 12.81 -12.74 -17.24
CA ARG A 41 12.29 -13.42 -18.42
C ARG A 41 11.08 -14.21 -17.96
N LEU A 42 9.95 -13.97 -18.63
CA LEU A 42 8.69 -14.68 -18.41
C LEU A 42 8.84 -16.13 -18.89
N GLU A 43 9.60 -16.96 -18.17
CA GLU A 43 9.66 -18.39 -18.41
C GLU A 43 8.67 -19.09 -17.48
N VAL A 44 7.79 -19.90 -18.08
CA VAL A 44 6.58 -20.46 -17.45
C VAL A 44 6.88 -21.44 -16.29
N ASN A 45 8.16 -21.81 -16.11
CA ASN A 45 8.60 -22.84 -15.16
C ASN A 45 9.62 -22.32 -14.11
N TYR A 46 9.82 -21.01 -13.95
CA TYR A 46 10.72 -20.49 -12.92
C TYR A 46 10.05 -20.46 -11.54
N VAL A 47 10.75 -20.94 -10.50
CA VAL A 47 10.26 -20.96 -9.11
C VAL A 47 11.12 -20.04 -8.24
N GLU A 48 10.47 -19.09 -7.58
CA GLU A 48 11.08 -18.14 -6.64
C GLU A 48 10.66 -18.49 -5.20
N VAL A 49 11.62 -18.66 -4.30
CA VAL A 49 11.42 -18.99 -2.88
C VAL A 49 12.10 -17.94 -2.02
N ASP A 50 11.35 -17.33 -1.10
CA ASP A 50 11.91 -16.47 -0.06
C ASP A 50 12.34 -17.32 1.14
N ALA A 51 13.53 -17.05 1.65
CA ALA A 51 14.09 -17.71 2.81
C ALA A 51 14.59 -16.68 3.85
N VAL A 52 14.14 -16.84 5.08
CA VAL A 52 14.63 -16.05 6.23
C VAL A 52 15.47 -16.97 7.09
N VAL A 53 16.71 -16.55 7.32
CA VAL A 53 17.68 -17.33 8.08
C VAL A 53 18.06 -16.54 9.33
N THR A 54 17.79 -17.10 10.50
CA THR A 54 18.10 -16.48 11.79
C THR A 54 19.08 -17.32 12.59
N ASP A 55 19.87 -16.67 13.44
CA ASP A 55 20.71 -17.35 14.43
C ASP A 55 19.88 -17.82 15.65
N GLU A 56 20.56 -18.34 16.68
CA GLU A 56 19.93 -18.79 17.93
C GLU A 56 19.28 -17.64 18.74
N ASN A 57 19.66 -16.39 18.47
CA ASN A 57 19.08 -15.20 19.11
C ASN A 57 17.88 -14.64 18.34
N GLY A 58 17.58 -15.17 17.14
CA GLY A 58 16.54 -14.67 16.25
C GLY A 58 16.99 -13.50 15.37
N ASP A 59 18.30 -13.21 15.33
CA ASP A 59 18.86 -12.17 14.48
C ASP A 59 19.10 -12.71 13.05
N PHE A 60 18.83 -11.89 12.05
CA PHE A 60 18.99 -12.28 10.65
C PHE A 60 20.48 -12.49 10.31
N VAL A 61 20.80 -13.64 9.76
CA VAL A 61 22.15 -13.99 9.30
C VAL A 61 22.35 -13.39 7.92
N ASP A 62 23.14 -12.32 7.80
CA ASP A 62 23.18 -11.47 6.61
C ASP A 62 24.35 -11.71 5.65
N ASP A 63 25.22 -12.68 5.94
CA ASP A 63 26.47 -12.96 5.23
C ASP A 63 26.45 -14.28 4.44
N LEU A 64 25.29 -14.92 4.27
CA LEU A 64 25.17 -16.16 3.49
C LEU A 64 25.34 -15.89 2.00
N THR A 65 25.98 -16.84 1.34
CA THR A 65 26.20 -16.90 -0.11
C THR A 65 25.34 -18.00 -0.72
N VAL A 66 25.24 -18.04 -2.05
CA VAL A 66 24.48 -19.08 -2.76
C VAL A 66 24.98 -20.50 -2.42
N ASP A 67 26.28 -20.68 -2.17
CA ASP A 67 26.90 -21.97 -1.86
C ASP A 67 26.51 -22.49 -0.45
N ASP A 68 25.99 -21.63 0.41
CA ASP A 68 25.49 -22.02 1.72
C ASP A 68 24.09 -22.65 1.64
N PHE A 69 23.38 -22.55 0.51
CA PHE A 69 22.02 -23.04 0.34
C PHE A 69 21.95 -24.35 -0.45
N GLU A 70 21.08 -25.25 0.01
CA GLU A 70 20.61 -26.41 -0.75
C GLU A 70 19.08 -26.36 -0.85
N VAL A 71 18.55 -26.39 -2.08
CA VAL A 71 17.10 -26.41 -2.33
C VAL A 71 16.72 -27.78 -2.84
N LEU A 72 15.76 -28.42 -2.16
CA LEU A 72 15.20 -29.71 -2.56
C LEU A 72 13.74 -29.53 -2.98
N GLU A 73 13.36 -30.12 -4.11
CA GLU A 73 11.96 -30.24 -4.55
C GLU A 73 11.56 -31.71 -4.57
N ASP A 74 10.53 -32.08 -3.81
CA ASP A 74 10.11 -33.49 -3.62
C ASP A 74 11.30 -34.41 -3.20
N GLY A 75 12.29 -33.84 -2.50
CA GLY A 75 13.54 -34.50 -2.09
C GLY A 75 14.65 -34.54 -3.15
N GLU A 76 14.41 -34.01 -4.36
CA GLU A 76 15.42 -33.90 -5.42
C GLU A 76 16.12 -32.52 -5.42
N SER A 77 17.45 -32.52 -5.48
CA SER A 77 18.26 -31.29 -5.49
C SER A 77 18.01 -30.42 -6.72
N GLN A 78 17.80 -29.12 -6.50
CA GLN A 78 17.56 -28.12 -7.53
C GLN A 78 18.72 -27.12 -7.60
N ALA A 79 19.16 -26.81 -8.82
CA ALA A 79 20.21 -25.83 -9.03
C ALA A 79 19.65 -24.41 -8.87
N VAL A 80 20.14 -23.67 -7.87
CA VAL A 80 19.81 -22.26 -7.68
C VAL A 80 20.44 -21.44 -8.80
N THR A 81 19.62 -20.89 -9.68
CA THR A 81 20.04 -20.09 -10.85
C THR A 81 19.93 -18.60 -10.61
N ALA A 82 19.20 -18.18 -9.58
CA ALA A 82 19.13 -16.79 -9.13
C ALA A 82 19.26 -16.70 -7.61
N PHE A 83 20.02 -15.72 -7.14
CA PHE A 83 20.25 -15.48 -5.73
C PHE A 83 20.28 -13.97 -5.48
N SER A 84 19.48 -13.50 -4.53
CA SER A 84 19.50 -12.12 -4.09
C SER A 84 19.33 -12.03 -2.58
N ARG A 85 20.03 -11.07 -1.98
CA ARG A 85 19.86 -10.71 -0.57
C ARG A 85 19.10 -9.39 -0.51
N ILE A 86 17.89 -9.43 0.04
CA ILE A 86 17.03 -8.26 0.14
C ILE A 86 17.22 -7.62 1.51
N ARG A 87 17.42 -6.30 1.52
CA ARG A 87 17.39 -5.47 2.72
C ARG A 87 16.60 -4.20 2.43
N ILE A 88 15.41 -4.10 3.00
CA ILE A 88 14.54 -2.93 2.90
C ILE A 88 14.71 -2.11 4.17
N PRO A 89 15.27 -0.89 4.11
CA PRO A 89 15.40 -0.04 5.28
C PRO A 89 14.03 0.35 5.81
N VAL A 90 13.86 0.29 7.13
CA VAL A 90 12.67 0.85 7.79
C VAL A 90 12.89 2.35 7.92
N GLU A 91 12.58 3.07 6.84
CA GLU A 91 12.58 4.53 6.87
C GLU A 91 11.37 4.98 7.69
N ARG A 92 11.59 5.70 8.78
CA ARG A 92 10.46 6.33 9.47
C ARG A 92 9.90 7.42 8.57
N PRO A 93 8.56 7.56 8.45
CA PRO A 93 7.96 8.72 7.81
C PRO A 93 8.68 9.96 8.33
N THR A 94 9.26 10.76 7.43
CA THR A 94 9.79 12.05 7.85
C THR A 94 8.57 12.86 8.28
N SER A 95 8.25 12.80 9.57
CA SER A 95 7.51 13.89 10.19
C SER A 95 8.39 15.09 9.90
N LEU A 96 7.93 15.96 9.00
CA LEU A 96 8.46 17.32 8.95
C LEU A 96 8.38 17.75 10.40
N LEU A 97 9.54 17.98 11.05
CA LEU A 97 9.76 18.11 12.51
C LEU A 97 8.92 19.20 13.21
N PHE A 98 7.96 19.76 12.49
CA PHE A 98 7.39 21.05 12.70
C PHE A 98 5.88 21.03 12.54
N SER A 99 5.28 20.09 11.79
CA SER A 99 3.83 19.91 11.80
C SER A 99 3.44 18.63 12.53
N ASN A 100 2.61 18.80 13.58
CA ASN A 100 1.99 17.67 14.28
C ASN A 100 0.96 16.92 13.41
N ARG A 101 0.68 17.38 12.19
CA ARG A 101 -0.23 16.73 11.24
C ARG A 101 0.53 16.27 9.99
N GLN A 102 0.33 15.00 9.61
CA GLN A 102 0.79 14.51 8.32
C GLN A 102 0.01 15.20 7.20
N ILE A 103 0.71 15.98 6.36
CA ILE A 103 0.11 16.60 5.17
C ILE A 103 0.15 15.57 4.03
N GLU A 104 -0.98 15.37 3.36
CA GLU A 104 -1.10 14.41 2.28
C GLU A 104 -0.41 14.91 1.01
N GLU A 105 0.19 13.98 0.25
CA GLU A 105 0.78 14.32 -1.04
C GLU A 105 -0.33 14.54 -2.08
N ASP A 106 -0.33 15.72 -2.70
CA ASP A 106 -1.27 16.10 -3.75
C ASP A 106 -0.91 15.52 -5.13
N VAL A 107 0.29 14.93 -5.25
CA VAL A 107 0.83 14.26 -6.43
C VAL A 107 1.21 12.82 -6.08
N SER A 108 0.88 11.88 -6.97
CA SER A 108 1.34 10.48 -6.90
C SER A 108 2.31 10.21 -8.05
N THR A 109 3.40 9.48 -7.80
CA THR A 109 4.42 9.22 -8.82
C THR A 109 5.05 7.84 -8.69
N ASN A 110 5.49 7.28 -9.81
CA ASN A 110 6.25 6.03 -9.92
C ASN A 110 7.68 6.28 -10.47
N ARG A 111 8.16 7.55 -10.52
CA ARG A 111 9.49 7.88 -11.08
C ARG A 111 10.63 7.21 -10.31
N ARG A 112 10.42 6.89 -9.04
CA ARG A 112 11.31 6.02 -8.27
C ARG A 112 10.72 4.61 -8.26
N PRO A 113 11.52 3.57 -8.57
CA PRO A 113 11.10 2.19 -8.37
C PRO A 113 10.63 2.01 -6.93
N PHE A 114 9.44 1.46 -6.76
CA PHE A 114 8.91 1.13 -5.45
C PHE A 114 9.85 0.10 -4.79
N ASP A 115 10.45 0.42 -3.65
CA ASP A 115 11.44 -0.41 -2.96
C ASP A 115 11.03 -0.76 -1.52
N GLY A 116 9.85 -0.33 -1.08
CA GLY A 116 9.30 -0.64 0.23
C GLY A 116 8.55 -1.98 0.32
N ARG A 117 8.03 -2.25 1.52
CA ARG A 117 7.33 -3.49 1.84
C ARG A 117 5.87 -3.42 1.44
N VAL A 118 5.29 -4.60 1.19
CA VAL A 118 3.91 -4.75 0.75
C VAL A 118 3.14 -5.54 1.81
N PHE A 119 2.22 -4.87 2.49
CA PHE A 119 1.38 -5.48 3.52
C PHE A 119 -0.10 -5.45 3.14
N VAL A 120 -0.81 -6.54 3.37
CA VAL A 120 -2.28 -6.55 3.39
C VAL A 120 -2.72 -6.84 4.81
N LEU A 121 -3.44 -5.90 5.43
CA LEU A 121 -4.12 -6.11 6.71
C LEU A 121 -5.47 -6.74 6.41
N ALA A 122 -5.56 -8.06 6.58
CA ALA A 122 -6.80 -8.81 6.46
C ALA A 122 -7.49 -8.82 7.84
N LEU A 123 -8.56 -8.03 7.97
CA LEU A 123 -9.34 -7.93 9.20
C LEU A 123 -10.50 -8.92 9.16
N ASP A 124 -10.48 -9.89 10.07
CA ASP A 124 -11.47 -10.97 10.09
C ASP A 124 -12.77 -10.53 10.76
N ASP A 125 -13.69 -10.01 9.97
CA ASP A 125 -15.00 -9.63 10.46
C ASP A 125 -15.90 -10.85 10.69
N LEU A 126 -15.67 -11.96 9.99
CA LEU A 126 -16.51 -13.16 10.07
C LEU A 126 -16.23 -14.04 11.30
N HIS A 127 -15.04 -13.93 11.90
CA HIS A 127 -14.65 -14.67 13.11
C HIS A 127 -14.24 -13.75 14.28
N THR A 128 -14.37 -12.44 14.13
CA THR A 128 -14.33 -11.50 15.26
C THR A 128 -15.72 -11.27 15.84
N ARG A 129 -15.88 -11.51 17.14
CA ARG A 129 -17.15 -11.20 17.84
C ARG A 129 -17.39 -9.69 17.93
N PRO A 130 -18.64 -9.21 17.88
CA PRO A 130 -18.95 -7.79 17.96
C PRO A 130 -18.30 -7.06 19.15
N LEU A 131 -18.32 -7.67 20.35
CA LEU A 131 -17.73 -7.12 21.58
C LEU A 131 -16.20 -7.01 21.55
N GLN A 132 -15.56 -7.71 20.60
CA GLN A 132 -14.10 -7.75 20.46
C GLN A 132 -13.59 -6.86 19.31
N THR A 133 -14.49 -6.13 18.64
CA THR A 133 -14.17 -5.23 17.52
C THR A 133 -13.05 -4.24 17.87
N SER A 134 -13.07 -3.68 19.08
CA SER A 134 -12.09 -2.69 19.53
C SER A 134 -10.67 -3.24 19.67
N TYR A 135 -10.51 -4.54 19.93
CA TYR A 135 -9.20 -5.18 20.01
C TYR A 135 -8.53 -5.26 18.64
N VAL A 136 -9.27 -5.68 17.60
CA VAL A 136 -8.78 -5.70 16.22
C VAL A 136 -8.43 -4.29 15.75
N LYS A 137 -9.32 -3.31 15.97
CA LYS A 137 -9.07 -1.91 15.57
C LYS A 137 -7.80 -1.37 16.19
N ARG A 138 -7.62 -1.57 17.50
CA ARG A 138 -6.44 -1.11 18.23
C ARG A 138 -5.16 -1.77 17.71
N ALA A 139 -5.17 -3.08 17.49
CA ALA A 139 -4.01 -3.81 16.96
C ALA A 139 -3.62 -3.33 15.54
N ALA A 140 -4.60 -3.18 14.64
CA ALA A 140 -4.35 -2.68 13.28
C ALA A 140 -3.90 -1.22 13.27
N THR A 141 -4.48 -0.37 14.14
CA THR A 141 -4.09 1.04 14.32
C THR A 141 -2.65 1.14 14.81
N GLU A 142 -2.27 0.37 15.84
CA GLU A 142 -0.90 0.33 16.36
C GLU A 142 0.11 -0.06 15.27
N PHE A 143 -0.20 -1.07 14.45
CA PHE A 143 0.64 -1.44 13.31
C PHE A 143 0.81 -0.28 12.32
N ILE A 144 -0.29 0.36 11.92
CA ILE A 144 -0.27 1.47 10.95
C ILE A 144 0.54 2.66 11.46
N GLU A 145 0.32 3.08 12.70
CA GLU A 145 0.92 4.29 13.26
C GLU A 145 2.40 4.12 13.65
N GLN A 146 2.79 2.93 14.11
CA GLN A 146 4.10 2.74 14.76
C GLN A 146 5.10 1.91 13.94
N TYR A 147 4.64 1.06 13.02
CA TYR A 147 5.49 0.06 12.35
C TYR A 147 5.64 0.26 10.84
N LEU A 148 4.76 1.06 10.23
CA LEU A 148 4.87 1.40 8.80
C LEU A 148 6.03 2.35 8.55
N GLY A 149 6.84 1.98 7.57
CA GLY A 149 7.86 2.83 7.00
C GLY A 149 7.29 3.80 5.96
N ALA A 150 8.06 4.86 5.66
CA ALA A 150 7.71 5.89 4.68
C ALA A 150 7.44 5.33 3.27
N ASN A 151 8.16 4.27 2.91
CA ASN A 151 8.08 3.64 1.60
C ASN A 151 7.16 2.42 1.58
N ASP A 152 6.50 2.05 2.68
CA ASP A 152 5.61 0.88 2.69
C ASP A 152 4.28 1.17 2.01
N LEU A 153 3.73 0.16 1.33
CA LEU A 153 2.37 0.17 0.81
C LEU A 153 1.51 -0.86 1.55
N VAL A 154 0.35 -0.39 2.02
CA VAL A 154 -0.58 -1.21 2.79
C VAL A 154 -1.95 -1.20 2.16
N SER A 155 -2.63 -2.34 2.18
CA SER A 155 -4.06 -2.46 1.89
C SER A 155 -4.81 -2.98 3.11
N VAL A 156 -6.04 -2.52 3.33
CA VAL A 156 -6.95 -3.05 4.37
C VAL A 156 -8.13 -3.73 3.71
N VAL A 157 -8.36 -4.99 4.06
CA VAL A 157 -9.40 -5.84 3.46
C VAL A 157 -10.15 -6.61 4.54
N PHE A 158 -11.37 -7.05 4.24
CA PHE A 158 -12.23 -7.77 5.19
C PHE A 158 -12.55 -9.17 4.68
N THR A 159 -12.58 -10.15 5.57
CA THR A 159 -12.85 -11.56 5.22
C THR A 159 -14.21 -11.81 4.59
N SER A 160 -15.20 -10.96 4.88
CA SER A 160 -16.51 -10.98 4.23
C SER A 160 -16.50 -10.59 2.74
N GLY A 161 -15.37 -10.09 2.23
CA GLY A 161 -15.26 -9.59 0.85
C GLY A 161 -15.93 -8.24 0.61
N ARG A 162 -16.39 -7.55 1.66
CA ARG A 162 -16.97 -6.21 1.51
C ARG A 162 -15.91 -5.21 1.04
N THR A 163 -16.27 -4.38 0.07
CA THR A 163 -15.37 -3.39 -0.55
C THR A 163 -15.72 -1.94 -0.21
N ASP A 164 -16.92 -1.70 0.32
CA ASP A 164 -17.41 -0.37 0.73
C ASP A 164 -16.59 0.27 1.87
N ALA A 165 -15.95 -0.56 2.70
CA ALA A 165 -15.07 -0.13 3.77
C ALA A 165 -13.59 -0.37 3.48
N ALA A 166 -13.26 -1.06 2.38
CA ALA A 166 -11.89 -1.52 2.12
C ALA A 166 -11.01 -0.38 1.61
N GLN A 167 -9.70 -0.59 1.69
CA GLN A 167 -8.70 0.34 1.19
C GLN A 167 -7.64 -0.43 0.42
N GLY A 168 -7.44 -0.09 -0.87
CA GLY A 168 -6.35 -0.66 -1.65
C GLY A 168 -5.00 -0.01 -1.30
N PHE A 169 -3.93 -0.46 -1.96
CA PHE A 169 -2.55 -0.14 -1.58
C PHE A 169 -2.25 1.36 -1.54
N THR A 170 -1.89 1.86 -0.36
CA THR A 170 -1.50 3.25 -0.14
C THR A 170 -0.49 3.34 1.01
N GLY A 171 0.37 4.36 0.97
CA GLY A 171 1.20 4.79 2.11
C GLY A 171 0.51 5.83 2.99
N ASN A 172 -0.72 6.25 2.64
CA ASN A 172 -1.47 7.24 3.39
C ASN A 172 -2.13 6.63 4.63
N GLN A 173 -1.60 6.95 5.81
CA GLN A 173 -2.10 6.43 7.08
C GLN A 173 -3.55 6.82 7.37
N ARG A 174 -4.00 8.04 7.02
CA ARG A 174 -5.40 8.45 7.23
C ARG A 174 -6.36 7.49 6.52
N LEU A 175 -6.13 7.21 5.25
CA LEU A 175 -7.00 6.32 4.46
C LEU A 175 -7.03 4.90 5.03
N LEU A 176 -5.89 4.40 5.53
CA LEU A 176 -5.79 3.08 6.18
C LEU A 176 -6.55 3.05 7.51
N LEU A 177 -6.36 4.07 8.36
CA LEU A 177 -7.03 4.20 9.65
C LEU A 177 -8.56 4.34 9.49
N GLU A 178 -9.03 5.12 8.50
CA GLU A 178 -10.45 5.20 8.18
C GLU A 178 -11.07 3.86 7.77
N ALA A 179 -10.32 3.01 7.06
CA ALA A 179 -10.76 1.67 6.73
C ALA A 179 -10.82 0.77 7.97
N VAL A 180 -9.81 0.84 8.85
CA VAL A 180 -9.81 0.15 10.16
C VAL A 180 -10.98 0.61 11.02
N ASP A 181 -11.30 1.90 11.04
CA ASP A 181 -12.42 2.46 11.81
C ASP A 181 -13.78 1.96 11.35
N ARG A 182 -13.91 1.52 10.10
CA ARG A 182 -15.14 0.91 9.57
C ARG A 182 -15.25 -0.59 9.86
N PHE A 183 -14.22 -1.21 10.43
CA PHE A 183 -14.26 -2.60 10.85
C PHE A 183 -15.35 -2.84 11.91
N ALA A 184 -16.08 -3.94 11.77
CA ALA A 184 -17.02 -4.42 12.77
C ALA A 184 -17.05 -5.95 12.74
N GLY A 185 -16.76 -6.57 13.89
CA GLY A 185 -16.88 -8.01 14.04
C GLY A 185 -18.35 -8.44 13.98
N ARG A 186 -18.62 -9.53 13.26
CA ARG A 186 -19.96 -10.11 13.06
C ARG A 186 -19.99 -11.62 13.28
N ALA A 187 -18.98 -12.17 13.96
CA ALA A 187 -18.89 -13.60 14.18
C ALA A 187 -20.11 -14.17 14.89
N ALA A 188 -20.52 -15.36 14.44
CA ALA A 188 -21.52 -16.16 15.12
C ALA A 188 -21.07 -16.52 16.54
N ARG A 189 -22.03 -16.63 17.45
CA ARG A 189 -21.79 -16.99 18.85
C ARG A 189 -21.33 -18.45 18.97
N SER A 190 -20.35 -18.75 19.83
CA SER A 190 -19.71 -20.08 20.03
C SER A 190 -20.69 -21.25 19.85
N SER A 191 -20.24 -22.29 19.13
CA SER A 191 -21.04 -23.51 18.91
C SER A 191 -21.47 -24.14 20.24
N VAL A 192 -20.56 -24.15 21.22
CA VAL A 192 -20.77 -24.68 22.58
C VAL A 192 -21.85 -23.89 23.31
N LEU A 193 -21.82 -22.55 23.24
CA LEU A 193 -22.84 -21.71 23.87
C LEU A 193 -24.21 -21.84 23.20
N THR A 194 -24.25 -21.87 21.88
CA THR A 194 -25.49 -22.08 21.11
C THR A 194 -26.13 -23.43 21.46
N ARG A 195 -25.33 -24.49 21.50
CA ARG A 195 -25.80 -25.84 21.89
C ARG A 195 -26.23 -25.90 23.36
N SER A 196 -25.54 -25.20 24.25
CA SER A 196 -25.90 -25.09 25.67
C SER A 196 -27.26 -24.40 25.86
N ASP A 197 -27.51 -23.31 25.15
CA ASP A 197 -28.83 -22.63 25.20
C ASP A 197 -29.94 -23.52 24.66
N THR A 198 -29.69 -24.24 23.56
CA THR A 198 -30.63 -25.21 23.02
C THR A 198 -30.90 -26.35 24.01
N TYR A 199 -29.88 -26.80 24.76
CA TYR A 199 -30.07 -27.78 25.83
C TYR A 199 -31.05 -27.27 26.88
N TYR A 200 -30.83 -26.08 27.44
CA TYR A 200 -31.70 -25.54 28.48
C TYR A 200 -33.11 -25.22 27.99
N ARG A 201 -33.25 -24.76 26.74
CA ARG A 201 -34.54 -24.59 26.09
C ARG A 201 -35.29 -25.94 25.98
N ARG A 202 -34.63 -26.99 25.45
CA ARG A 202 -35.25 -28.32 25.34
C ARG A 202 -35.58 -28.92 26.69
N LEU A 203 -34.70 -28.80 27.69
CA LEU A 203 -34.95 -29.29 29.04
C LEU A 203 -36.26 -28.72 29.63
N SER A 204 -36.64 -27.49 29.25
CA SER A 204 -37.90 -26.87 29.65
C SER A 204 -39.14 -27.35 28.87
N GLU A 205 -38.96 -27.88 27.65
CA GLU A 205 -40.03 -28.26 26.73
C GLU A 205 -40.27 -29.78 26.65
N ARG A 206 -39.19 -30.57 26.52
CA ARG A 206 -39.16 -32.05 26.49
C ARG A 206 -37.81 -32.56 26.99
N PRO A 207 -37.76 -33.40 28.04
CA PRO A 207 -36.52 -33.99 28.52
C PRO A 207 -36.10 -35.19 27.64
N ASP A 208 -35.71 -34.93 26.39
CA ASP A 208 -34.97 -35.87 25.56
C ASP A 208 -33.46 -35.54 25.57
N PHE A 209 -32.62 -36.57 25.43
CA PHE A 209 -31.16 -36.49 25.52
C PHE A 209 -30.50 -36.81 24.17
N GLU A 210 -31.14 -36.39 23.08
CA GLU A 210 -30.56 -36.52 21.74
C GLU A 210 -29.37 -35.55 21.56
N PRO A 211 -28.38 -35.88 20.71
CA PRO A 211 -27.30 -34.98 20.36
C PRO A 211 -27.84 -33.62 19.93
N ILE A 212 -27.28 -32.56 20.50
CA ILE A 212 -27.65 -31.19 20.16
C ILE A 212 -26.70 -30.72 19.07
N GLY A 213 -27.22 -30.66 17.84
CA GLY A 213 -26.50 -30.06 16.71
C GLY A 213 -26.33 -28.55 16.90
N ASP A 214 -25.33 -27.99 16.24
CA ASP A 214 -25.13 -26.54 16.19
C ASP A 214 -26.14 -25.88 15.24
N GLU A 215 -27.06 -25.10 15.79
CA GLU A 215 -28.08 -24.37 15.01
C GLU A 215 -27.46 -23.32 14.07
N LEU A 216 -26.25 -22.84 14.37
CA LEU A 216 -25.49 -21.90 13.54
C LEU A 216 -24.41 -22.60 12.71
N GLY A 217 -24.37 -23.94 12.68
CA GLY A 217 -23.33 -24.70 11.99
C GLY A 217 -23.20 -24.37 10.50
N PHE A 218 -24.32 -24.11 9.82
CA PHE A 218 -24.32 -23.69 8.41
C PHE A 218 -23.66 -22.31 8.23
N GLU A 219 -24.07 -21.32 9.03
CA GLU A 219 -23.49 -19.98 9.01
C GLU A 219 -21.98 -20.01 9.30
N ARG A 220 -21.55 -20.80 10.28
CA ARG A 220 -20.13 -20.99 10.61
C ARG A 220 -19.34 -21.61 9.47
N SER A 221 -19.90 -22.63 8.83
CA SER A 221 -19.26 -23.26 7.67
C SER A 221 -19.16 -22.28 6.49
N ASP A 222 -20.16 -21.41 6.30
CA ASP A 222 -20.17 -20.41 5.24
C ASP A 222 -19.18 -19.27 5.52
N ASN A 223 -19.09 -18.83 6.79
CA ASN A 223 -18.11 -17.85 7.25
C ASN A 223 -16.67 -18.35 7.08
N ALA A 224 -16.41 -19.61 7.46
CA ALA A 224 -15.12 -20.26 7.26
C ALA A 224 -14.75 -20.30 5.77
N ARG A 225 -15.67 -20.77 4.92
CA ARG A 225 -15.46 -20.82 3.46
C ARG A 225 -15.23 -19.45 2.84
N SER A 226 -16.00 -18.44 3.25
CA SER A 226 -15.87 -17.07 2.76
C SER A 226 -14.52 -16.47 3.13
N THR A 227 -14.05 -16.73 4.36
CA THR A 227 -12.72 -16.29 4.81
C THR A 227 -11.60 -16.92 3.99
N TYR A 228 -11.61 -18.24 3.81
CA TYR A 228 -10.64 -18.94 2.97
C TYR A 228 -10.72 -18.49 1.50
N ALA A 229 -11.91 -18.30 0.96
CA ALA A 229 -12.09 -17.79 -0.41
C ALA A 229 -11.50 -16.37 -0.58
N THR A 230 -11.70 -15.50 0.41
CA THR A 230 -11.10 -14.15 0.43
C THR A 230 -9.59 -14.22 0.50
N LEU A 231 -9.01 -14.96 1.45
CA LEU A 231 -7.55 -15.13 1.56
C LEU A 231 -6.92 -15.72 0.28
N ARG A 232 -7.60 -16.68 -0.35
CA ARG A 232 -7.20 -17.25 -1.63
C ARG A 232 -7.23 -16.23 -2.76
N THR A 233 -8.30 -15.45 -2.87
CA THR A 233 -8.45 -14.41 -3.91
C THR A 233 -7.42 -13.29 -3.72
N LEU A 234 -7.16 -12.89 -2.46
CA LEU A 234 -6.10 -11.93 -2.13
C LEU A 234 -4.72 -12.46 -2.53
N SER A 235 -4.42 -13.71 -2.19
CA SER A 235 -3.16 -14.35 -2.57
C SER A 235 -2.99 -14.40 -4.10
N GLN A 236 -4.06 -14.78 -4.81
CA GLN A 236 -4.10 -14.81 -6.26
C GLN A 236 -3.83 -13.43 -6.88
N TRP A 237 -4.48 -12.38 -6.36
CA TRP A 237 -4.27 -10.99 -6.79
C TRP A 237 -2.83 -10.51 -6.52
N LEU A 238 -2.29 -10.84 -5.34
CA LEU A 238 -0.91 -10.56 -4.97
C LEU A 238 0.11 -11.31 -5.84
N GLY A 239 -0.27 -12.41 -6.49
CA GLY A 239 0.57 -13.10 -7.47
C GLY A 239 0.98 -12.24 -8.68
N GLY A 240 0.27 -11.13 -8.94
CA GLY A 240 0.68 -10.12 -9.91
C GLY A 240 1.93 -9.33 -9.49
N VAL A 241 2.23 -9.28 -8.20
CA VAL A 241 3.42 -8.60 -7.65
C VAL A 241 4.58 -9.59 -7.55
N ARG A 242 5.67 -9.30 -8.28
CA ARG A 242 6.85 -10.17 -8.43
C ARG A 242 8.11 -9.54 -7.86
N GLY A 243 9.13 -10.37 -7.63
CA GLY A 243 10.48 -9.94 -7.23
C GLY A 243 10.55 -9.37 -5.82
N ARG A 244 9.55 -9.66 -4.98
CA ARG A 244 9.53 -9.27 -3.57
C ARG A 244 8.57 -10.15 -2.77
N ARG A 245 8.87 -10.21 -1.47
CA ARG A 245 8.00 -10.84 -0.47
C ARG A 245 6.73 -10.02 -0.29
N LYS A 246 5.62 -10.74 -0.09
CA LYS A 246 4.29 -10.15 0.10
C LYS A 246 3.71 -10.72 1.38
N ALA A 247 3.30 -9.84 2.28
CA ALA A 247 2.82 -10.23 3.59
C ALA A 247 1.33 -9.93 3.75
N VAL A 248 0.56 -10.93 4.17
CA VAL A 248 -0.80 -10.74 4.65
C VAL A 248 -0.78 -10.86 6.16
N ILE A 249 -1.08 -9.77 6.87
CA ILE A 249 -1.26 -9.77 8.32
C ILE A 249 -2.74 -9.99 8.60
N PHE A 250 -3.05 -11.20 9.04
CA PHE A 250 -4.41 -11.67 9.28
C PHE A 250 -4.78 -11.50 10.75
N PHE A 251 -5.57 -10.46 11.05
CA PHE A 251 -6.10 -10.20 12.39
C PHE A 251 -7.40 -10.98 12.58
N SER A 252 -7.33 -12.05 13.36
CA SER A 252 -8.45 -12.98 13.54
C SER A 252 -8.43 -13.65 14.91
N GLN A 253 -9.60 -14.01 15.43
CA GLN A 253 -9.72 -14.86 16.62
C GLN A 253 -9.59 -16.36 16.30
N GLY A 254 -9.38 -16.69 15.03
CA GLY A 254 -9.31 -18.05 14.52
C GLY A 254 -10.66 -18.59 14.09
N ILE A 255 -10.62 -19.65 13.28
CA ILE A 255 -11.79 -20.30 12.71
C ILE A 255 -12.13 -21.51 13.59
N ASP A 256 -13.18 -21.38 14.40
CA ASP A 256 -13.65 -22.36 15.38
C ASP A 256 -14.60 -23.42 14.76
N TYR A 257 -14.40 -23.75 13.48
CA TYR A 257 -15.17 -24.77 12.78
C TYR A 257 -14.39 -26.10 12.78
N ASP A 258 -14.91 -27.12 13.45
CA ASP A 258 -14.25 -28.42 13.56
C ASP A 258 -14.26 -29.16 12.22
N ILE A 259 -13.16 -29.03 11.50
CA ILE A 259 -12.95 -29.70 10.23
C ILE A 259 -12.71 -31.21 10.38
N TYR A 260 -12.40 -31.71 11.57
CA TYR A 260 -12.06 -33.12 11.81
C TYR A 260 -13.26 -33.98 12.20
N ASP A 261 -14.36 -33.38 12.66
CA ASP A 261 -15.60 -34.09 12.92
C ASP A 261 -16.32 -34.44 11.61
N VAL A 262 -16.18 -35.70 11.20
CA VAL A 262 -16.80 -36.25 9.98
C VAL A 262 -18.33 -36.21 9.99
N ASN A 263 -18.96 -35.98 11.15
CA ASN A 263 -20.40 -35.81 11.26
C ASN A 263 -20.86 -34.38 11.01
N GLN A 264 -19.95 -33.40 11.03
CA GLN A 264 -20.30 -32.01 10.71
C GLN A 264 -20.54 -31.82 9.20
N PRO A 265 -21.69 -31.24 8.81
CA PRO A 265 -21.98 -30.97 7.41
C PRO A 265 -20.96 -29.99 6.83
N LEU A 266 -20.28 -30.36 5.74
CA LEU A 266 -19.27 -29.56 5.01
C LEU A 266 -17.84 -29.57 5.60
N ALA A 267 -17.54 -30.39 6.62
CA ALA A 267 -16.18 -30.55 7.15
C ALA A 267 -15.12 -30.79 6.05
N LEU A 268 -15.36 -31.76 5.17
CA LEU A 268 -14.50 -32.04 4.00
C LEU A 268 -14.38 -30.86 3.02
N THR A 269 -15.45 -30.09 2.84
CA THR A 269 -15.46 -28.92 1.96
C THR A 269 -14.56 -27.82 2.55
N VAL A 270 -14.68 -27.55 3.84
CA VAL A 270 -13.84 -26.56 4.53
C VAL A 270 -12.38 -27.02 4.55
N GLN A 271 -12.09 -28.29 4.82
CA GLN A 271 -10.73 -28.85 4.70
C GLN A 271 -10.12 -28.60 3.32
N ASN A 272 -10.90 -28.78 2.25
CA ASN A 272 -10.44 -28.53 0.89
C ASN A 272 -10.16 -27.04 0.64
N GLU A 273 -10.97 -26.12 1.20
CA GLU A 273 -10.72 -24.68 1.09
C GLU A 273 -9.48 -24.23 1.87
N VAL A 274 -9.19 -24.82 3.04
CA VAL A 274 -7.93 -24.62 3.76
C VAL A 274 -6.74 -24.96 2.86
N ARG A 275 -6.73 -26.18 2.31
CA ARG A 275 -5.66 -26.66 1.43
C ARG A 275 -5.50 -25.76 0.20
N ARG A 276 -6.59 -25.37 -0.45
CA ARG A 276 -6.58 -24.47 -1.62
C ARG A 276 -6.03 -23.09 -1.29
N THR A 277 -6.33 -22.57 -0.09
CA THR A 277 -5.86 -21.26 0.36
C THR A 277 -4.35 -21.28 0.58
N ILE A 278 -3.86 -22.26 1.33
CA ILE A 278 -2.42 -22.49 1.55
C ILE A 278 -1.71 -22.64 0.22
N ALA A 279 -2.21 -23.52 -0.64
CA ALA A 279 -1.64 -23.81 -1.95
C ALA A 279 -1.56 -22.57 -2.87
N MET A 280 -2.57 -21.68 -2.84
CA MET A 280 -2.54 -20.44 -3.61
C MET A 280 -1.56 -19.42 -3.01
N ALA A 281 -1.56 -19.25 -1.68
CA ALA A 281 -0.64 -18.35 -0.99
C ALA A 281 0.82 -18.75 -1.27
N THR A 282 1.14 -20.04 -1.17
CA THR A 282 2.49 -20.51 -1.45
C THR A 282 2.86 -20.40 -2.93
N GLN A 283 1.94 -20.74 -3.85
CA GLN A 283 2.17 -20.60 -5.30
C GLN A 283 2.45 -19.15 -5.71
N THR A 284 1.85 -18.18 -5.04
CA THR A 284 1.98 -16.74 -5.34
C THR A 284 3.05 -16.04 -4.51
N ASN A 285 3.79 -16.79 -3.68
CA ASN A 285 4.81 -16.27 -2.76
C ASN A 285 4.25 -15.20 -1.81
N VAL A 286 3.15 -15.56 -1.12
CA VAL A 286 2.47 -14.75 -0.10
C VAL A 286 2.59 -15.45 1.25
N SER A 287 3.18 -14.77 2.23
CA SER A 287 3.28 -15.26 3.61
C SER A 287 2.13 -14.71 4.46
N LEU A 288 1.42 -15.59 5.18
CA LEU A 288 0.38 -15.22 6.13
C LEU A 288 0.97 -15.09 7.55
N TYR A 289 0.84 -13.92 8.15
CA TYR A 289 1.14 -13.69 9.57
C TYR A 289 -0.18 -13.60 10.30
N THR A 290 -0.45 -14.51 11.22
CA THR A 290 -1.72 -14.54 11.95
C THR A 290 -1.56 -13.87 13.30
N VAL A 291 -2.47 -12.96 13.65
CA VAL A 291 -2.44 -12.20 14.91
C VAL A 291 -3.78 -12.37 15.59
N ASP A 292 -3.78 -12.96 16.79
CA ASP A 292 -4.96 -13.03 17.66
C ASP A 292 -5.00 -11.80 18.58
N PRO A 293 -5.86 -10.80 18.29
CA PRO A 293 -5.87 -9.53 19.00
C PRO A 293 -6.47 -9.64 20.41
N ARG A 294 -7.02 -10.79 20.80
CA ARG A 294 -7.50 -11.04 22.18
C ARG A 294 -6.34 -11.10 23.18
N GLY A 295 -5.12 -11.28 22.69
CA GLY A 295 -3.93 -11.42 23.49
C GLY A 295 -3.88 -12.75 24.24
N LEU A 296 -3.72 -12.72 25.57
CA LEU A 296 -3.83 -13.92 26.41
C LEU A 296 -5.30 -14.34 26.52
N ALA A 297 -5.79 -15.04 25.51
CA ALA A 297 -7.15 -15.55 25.47
C ALA A 297 -7.35 -16.59 26.58
N THR A 298 -8.29 -16.33 27.48
CA THR A 298 -8.78 -17.31 28.46
C THR A 298 -10.24 -17.61 28.17
N VAL A 299 -10.72 -18.80 28.56
CA VAL A 299 -12.15 -19.18 28.45
C VAL A 299 -13.10 -18.10 29.01
N GLY A 300 -12.61 -17.24 29.90
CA GLY A 300 -13.34 -16.13 30.48
C GLY A 300 -13.84 -15.06 29.50
N SER A 301 -13.17 -14.86 28.34
CA SER A 301 -13.64 -13.88 27.33
C SER A 301 -14.98 -14.27 26.70
N ASP A 302 -15.25 -15.57 26.66
CA ASP A 302 -16.48 -16.18 26.14
C ASP A 302 -17.51 -16.31 27.26
N GLN A 303 -17.05 -16.36 28.52
CA GLN A 303 -17.92 -16.38 29.70
C GLN A 303 -18.60 -15.03 30.00
N ILE A 304 -18.17 -13.92 29.42
CA ILE A 304 -18.87 -12.63 29.59
C ILE A 304 -20.25 -12.66 28.89
N GLU A 305 -20.46 -13.57 27.92
CA GLU A 305 -21.75 -13.81 27.26
C GLU A 305 -22.65 -14.84 27.99
N VAL A 306 -22.34 -15.16 29.25
CA VAL A 306 -23.01 -16.24 30.00
C VAL A 306 -24.26 -15.77 30.73
N PHE A 307 -25.36 -16.46 30.45
CA PHE A 307 -26.51 -16.60 31.34
C PHE A 307 -26.76 -18.08 31.78
N GLY A 308 -25.89 -19.04 31.41
CA GLY A 308 -26.06 -20.47 31.73
C GLY A 308 -24.75 -21.28 31.92
N VAL A 309 -24.81 -22.33 32.75
CA VAL A 309 -23.70 -23.25 33.06
C VAL A 309 -23.56 -24.28 31.92
N ILE A 310 -22.37 -24.72 31.50
CA ILE A 310 -22.28 -25.84 30.55
C ILE A 310 -22.75 -27.12 31.27
N PRO A 311 -23.75 -27.85 30.74
CA PRO A 311 -24.23 -29.09 31.36
C PRO A 311 -23.18 -30.19 31.20
N ASP A 312 -22.38 -30.40 32.25
CA ASP A 312 -21.30 -31.40 32.28
C ASP A 312 -21.53 -32.44 33.40
N ASP A 313 -22.68 -33.12 33.35
CA ASP A 313 -22.86 -34.34 34.14
C ASP A 313 -22.70 -35.59 33.25
N ARG A 314 -22.43 -36.75 33.88
CA ARG A 314 -22.12 -38.01 33.15
C ARG A 314 -23.19 -38.42 32.13
N PHE A 315 -24.44 -38.00 32.34
CA PHE A 315 -25.57 -38.35 31.48
C PHE A 315 -25.73 -37.33 30.34
N SER A 316 -25.81 -36.05 30.67
CA SER A 316 -25.98 -34.94 29.72
C SER A 316 -24.75 -34.73 28.84
N GLY A 317 -23.52 -34.77 29.37
CA GLY A 317 -22.33 -34.45 28.58
C GLY A 317 -21.99 -35.49 27.52
N THR A 318 -22.20 -36.78 27.81
CA THR A 318 -22.02 -37.87 26.85
C THR A 318 -23.10 -37.86 25.76
N ALA A 319 -24.33 -37.52 26.13
CA ALA A 319 -25.49 -37.55 25.24
C ALA A 319 -25.60 -36.30 24.35
N THR A 320 -25.28 -35.12 24.90
CA THR A 320 -25.35 -33.84 24.17
C THR A 320 -24.04 -33.49 23.47
N GLY A 321 -22.92 -34.10 23.89
CA GLY A 321 -21.57 -33.77 23.42
C GLY A 321 -21.05 -32.43 23.94
N LEU A 322 -21.62 -31.89 25.03
CA LEU A 322 -21.17 -30.70 25.75
C LEU A 322 -20.40 -31.12 27.00
N ARG A 323 -19.17 -30.64 27.15
CA ARG A 323 -18.30 -30.92 28.30
C ARG A 323 -17.74 -29.62 28.85
N SER A 324 -17.28 -29.62 30.11
CA SER A 324 -16.69 -28.42 30.72
C SER A 324 -15.44 -27.91 29.99
N ASP A 325 -14.76 -28.77 29.22
CA ASP A 325 -13.61 -28.45 28.38
C ASP A 325 -13.98 -28.03 26.94
N SER A 326 -15.24 -28.15 26.51
CA SER A 326 -15.61 -27.85 25.12
C SER A 326 -15.29 -26.41 24.67
N LEU A 327 -15.41 -25.41 25.56
CA LEU A 327 -14.97 -24.04 25.22
C LEU A 327 -13.45 -23.91 25.07
N ARG A 328 -12.67 -24.74 25.78
CA ARG A 328 -11.21 -24.80 25.60
C ARG A 328 -10.87 -25.47 24.27
N ASP A 329 -11.63 -26.49 23.88
CA ASP A 329 -11.47 -27.15 22.59
C ASP A 329 -11.80 -26.21 21.42
N ASP A 330 -12.90 -25.45 21.48
CA ASP A 330 -13.25 -24.40 20.51
C ASP A 330 -12.10 -23.38 20.37
N LEU A 331 -11.57 -22.89 21.50
CA LEU A 331 -10.44 -21.96 21.51
C LEU A 331 -9.18 -22.57 20.88
N ARG A 332 -8.89 -23.84 21.20
CA ARG A 332 -7.74 -24.55 20.64
C ARG A 332 -7.89 -24.73 19.13
N LEU A 333 -9.06 -25.13 18.65
CA LEU A 333 -9.36 -25.26 17.21
C LEU A 333 -9.13 -23.94 16.47
N ALA A 334 -9.65 -22.83 17.02
CA ALA A 334 -9.47 -21.51 16.45
C ALA A 334 -7.97 -21.14 16.37
N GLN A 335 -7.20 -21.34 17.44
CA GLN A 335 -5.77 -21.06 17.48
C GLN A 335 -4.97 -21.96 16.54
N ASP A 336 -5.32 -23.24 16.43
CA ASP A 336 -4.67 -24.18 15.53
C ASP A 336 -4.90 -23.78 14.06
N SER A 337 -6.08 -23.25 13.71
CA SER A 337 -6.32 -22.72 12.36
C SER A 337 -5.35 -21.57 12.00
N LEU A 338 -5.02 -20.72 12.97
CA LEU A 338 -4.11 -19.58 12.77
C LEU A 338 -2.66 -20.05 12.62
N ARG A 339 -2.25 -21.06 13.41
CA ARG A 339 -0.92 -21.68 13.29
C ARG A 339 -0.72 -22.33 11.93
N VAL A 340 -1.68 -23.16 11.49
CA VAL A 340 -1.58 -23.89 10.23
C VAL A 340 -1.46 -22.94 9.03
N LEU A 341 -2.26 -21.87 8.98
CA LEU A 341 -2.16 -20.88 7.90
C LEU A 341 -0.78 -20.19 7.85
N ALA A 342 -0.24 -19.82 9.00
CA ALA A 342 1.04 -19.13 9.07
C ALA A 342 2.22 -20.05 8.73
N ASP A 343 2.30 -21.20 9.40
CA ASP A 343 3.44 -22.12 9.29
C ASP A 343 3.58 -22.71 7.88
N GLU A 344 2.46 -22.99 7.21
CA GLU A 344 2.47 -23.59 5.86
C GLU A 344 2.80 -22.56 4.76
N THR A 345 2.62 -21.27 5.02
CA THR A 345 2.90 -20.19 4.05
C THR A 345 4.22 -19.45 4.30
N GLY A 346 5.01 -19.90 5.28
CA GLY A 346 6.28 -19.30 5.64
C GLY A 346 6.16 -18.00 6.44
N GLY A 347 5.02 -17.77 7.10
CA GLY A 347 4.81 -16.67 8.05
C GLY A 347 4.92 -17.13 9.52
N MET A 348 4.30 -16.38 10.43
CA MET A 348 4.30 -16.66 11.88
C MET A 348 2.93 -16.42 12.52
N ALA A 349 2.59 -17.23 13.51
CA ALA A 349 1.38 -17.08 14.32
C ALA A 349 1.68 -16.44 15.68
N PHE A 350 1.05 -15.29 15.94
CA PHE A 350 1.12 -14.54 17.18
C PHE A 350 -0.20 -14.70 17.95
N ILE A 351 -0.21 -15.67 18.85
CA ILE A 351 -1.38 -16.13 19.61
C ILE A 351 -1.03 -16.24 21.09
N ASN A 352 -2.00 -16.06 21.98
CA ASN A 352 -1.81 -16.12 23.43
C ASN A 352 -0.76 -15.13 23.98
N SER A 353 -0.57 -13.97 23.33
CA SER A 353 0.39 -12.96 23.77
C SER A 353 -0.26 -11.57 23.87
N ASN A 354 -0.11 -10.91 25.01
CA ASN A 354 -0.49 -9.50 25.16
C ASN A 354 0.56 -8.53 24.59
N ASP A 355 1.70 -9.04 24.13
CA ASP A 355 2.79 -8.27 23.56
C ASP A 355 2.69 -8.25 22.03
N LEU A 356 1.77 -7.41 21.53
CA LEU A 356 1.61 -7.18 20.09
C LEU A 356 2.77 -6.39 19.50
N SER A 357 3.43 -5.56 20.31
CA SER A 357 4.56 -4.74 19.86
C SER A 357 5.73 -5.61 19.42
N SER A 358 6.09 -6.64 20.19
CA SER A 358 7.10 -7.63 19.75
C SER A 358 6.65 -8.41 18.52
N ALA A 359 5.37 -8.77 18.41
CA ALA A 359 4.83 -9.43 17.23
C ALA A 359 4.99 -8.58 15.96
N PHE A 360 4.63 -7.30 16.03
CA PHE A 360 4.77 -6.37 14.91
C PHE A 360 6.24 -6.11 14.56
N ALA A 361 7.11 -5.93 15.56
CA ALA A 361 8.55 -5.79 15.33
C ALA A 361 9.14 -7.00 14.59
N GLU A 362 8.69 -8.20 14.95
CA GLU A 362 9.12 -9.44 14.30
C GLU A 362 8.61 -9.55 12.86
N ILE A 363 7.34 -9.20 12.60
CA ILE A 363 6.78 -9.12 11.23
C ILE A 363 7.57 -8.12 10.38
N ILE A 364 7.87 -6.95 10.92
CA ILE A 364 8.67 -5.92 10.24
C ILE A 364 10.06 -6.44 9.92
N ARG A 365 10.74 -7.09 10.88
CA ARG A 365 12.08 -7.67 10.68
C ARG A 365 12.06 -8.74 9.58
N ASP A 366 11.09 -9.66 9.64
CA ASP A 366 10.95 -10.77 8.69
C ASP A 366 10.75 -10.29 7.25
N ASN A 367 10.03 -9.18 7.06
CA ASN A 367 9.77 -8.61 5.73
C ASN A 367 10.80 -7.56 5.29
N SER A 368 11.74 -7.19 6.16
CA SER A 368 12.81 -6.22 5.86
C SER A 368 14.12 -6.88 5.46
N SER A 369 14.37 -8.15 5.80
CA SER A 369 15.62 -8.83 5.45
C SER A 369 15.39 -10.32 5.18
N TYR A 370 15.68 -10.75 3.96
CA TYR A 370 15.49 -12.13 3.51
C TYR A 370 16.33 -12.44 2.27
N TYR A 371 16.46 -13.72 1.95
CA TYR A 371 17.09 -14.21 0.72
C TYR A 371 16.02 -14.60 -0.29
N VAL A 372 16.26 -14.31 -1.56
CA VAL A 372 15.45 -14.77 -2.70
C VAL A 372 16.25 -15.81 -3.45
N LEU A 373 15.71 -17.02 -3.52
CA LEU A 373 16.30 -18.16 -4.20
C LEU A 373 15.43 -18.51 -5.42
N GLY A 374 16.02 -18.52 -6.60
CA GLY A 374 15.36 -18.87 -7.85
C GLY A 374 15.94 -20.12 -8.47
N TYR A 375 15.09 -21.02 -8.93
CA TYR A 375 15.51 -22.23 -9.64
C TYR A 375 14.51 -22.64 -10.71
N TYR A 376 14.94 -23.52 -11.61
CA TYR A 376 14.08 -24.20 -12.58
C TYR A 376 13.88 -25.64 -12.12
N PRO A 377 12.64 -26.09 -11.87
CA PRO A 377 12.37 -27.45 -11.44
C PRO A 377 12.87 -28.49 -12.44
N THR A 378 13.53 -29.54 -11.96
CA THR A 378 13.87 -30.74 -12.74
C THR A 378 12.61 -31.44 -13.27
N ASN A 379 11.51 -31.34 -12.53
CA ASN A 379 10.20 -31.86 -12.94
C ASN A 379 9.40 -30.79 -13.72
N GLU A 380 9.31 -30.93 -15.04
CA GLU A 380 8.60 -29.95 -15.89
C GLU A 380 7.07 -30.18 -15.99
N ARG A 381 6.50 -31.17 -15.29
CA ARG A 381 5.07 -31.51 -15.41
C ARG A 381 4.18 -30.38 -14.89
N ARG A 382 3.28 -29.91 -15.75
CA ARG A 382 2.27 -28.88 -15.47
C ARG A 382 0.91 -29.48 -15.08
N ASP A 383 0.93 -30.31 -14.04
CA ASP A 383 -0.21 -31.15 -13.63
C ASP A 383 -1.03 -30.58 -12.46
N GLY A 384 -0.67 -29.39 -11.95
CA GLY A 384 -1.40 -28.76 -10.84
C GLY A 384 -1.19 -29.41 -9.48
N LYS A 385 -0.27 -30.38 -9.38
CA LYS A 385 -0.02 -31.10 -8.14
C LYS A 385 0.88 -30.29 -7.21
N ALA A 386 0.69 -30.50 -5.92
CA ALA A 386 1.59 -29.99 -4.90
C ALA A 386 2.97 -30.62 -5.03
N ARG A 387 3.99 -29.80 -4.78
CA ARG A 387 5.40 -30.16 -4.72
C ARG A 387 5.98 -29.60 -3.43
N THR A 388 6.70 -30.40 -2.68
CA THR A 388 7.32 -29.95 -1.43
C THR A 388 8.64 -29.25 -1.74
N ILE A 389 8.95 -28.19 -0.99
CA ILE A 389 10.21 -27.46 -1.07
C ILE A 389 10.85 -27.46 0.31
N ASP A 390 12.10 -27.94 0.36
CA ASP A 390 12.95 -27.80 1.54
C ASP A 390 14.13 -26.87 1.21
N VAL A 391 14.25 -25.78 1.97
CA VAL A 391 15.40 -24.89 1.90
C VAL A 391 16.31 -25.18 3.09
N LEU A 392 17.49 -25.71 2.80
CA LEU A 392 18.49 -26.07 3.80
C LEU A 392 19.66 -25.08 3.72
N VAL A 393 20.27 -24.82 4.88
CA VAL A 393 21.47 -23.98 4.98
C VAL A 393 22.60 -24.80 5.60
N ASN A 394 23.73 -24.86 4.92
CA ASN A 394 24.94 -25.59 5.31
C ASN A 394 25.76 -24.85 6.39
N ARG A 395 25.07 -24.21 7.34
CA ARG A 395 25.67 -23.49 8.47
C ARG A 395 25.05 -23.99 9.78
N PRO A 396 25.84 -24.39 10.80
CA PRO A 396 25.30 -24.83 12.07
C PRO A 396 24.71 -23.65 12.86
N GLY A 397 23.72 -23.92 13.72
CA GLY A 397 23.15 -22.93 14.64
C GLY A 397 22.18 -21.92 14.00
N VAL A 398 21.72 -22.17 12.77
CA VAL A 398 20.74 -21.31 12.09
C VAL A 398 19.40 -22.02 11.94
N THR A 399 18.33 -21.23 11.93
CA THR A 399 16.97 -21.67 11.62
C THR A 399 16.53 -21.04 10.31
N VAL A 400 15.99 -21.85 9.40
CA VAL A 400 15.47 -21.40 8.11
C VAL A 400 13.95 -21.41 8.15
N ARG A 401 13.34 -20.30 7.73
CA ARG A 401 11.91 -20.20 7.45
C ARG A 401 11.71 -19.89 5.97
N SER A 402 10.94 -20.75 5.30
CA SER A 402 10.50 -20.60 3.92
C SER A 402 9.13 -21.25 3.77
N ARG A 403 8.48 -21.05 2.62
CA ARG A 403 7.31 -21.87 2.27
C ARG A 403 7.70 -23.34 2.13
N LYS A 404 6.79 -24.26 2.44
CA LYS A 404 7.04 -25.71 2.46
C LYS A 404 6.56 -26.47 1.22
N GLU A 405 5.60 -25.90 0.50
CA GLU A 405 5.04 -26.51 -0.70
C GLU A 405 4.59 -25.46 -1.71
N TYR A 406 4.38 -25.85 -2.96
CA TYR A 406 3.70 -25.02 -3.97
C TYR A 406 2.96 -25.91 -4.97
N LEU A 407 1.98 -25.36 -5.70
CA LEU A 407 1.35 -26.07 -6.81
C LEU A 407 2.12 -25.85 -8.11
N ALA A 408 2.45 -26.95 -8.79
CA ALA A 408 2.94 -26.91 -10.15
C ALA A 408 1.96 -26.12 -11.04
N PRO A 409 2.42 -25.29 -11.97
CA PRO A 409 1.52 -24.56 -12.86
C PRO A 409 0.58 -25.53 -13.60
N SER A 410 -0.71 -25.20 -13.70
CA SER A 410 -1.69 -25.99 -14.48
C SER A 410 -2.46 -25.09 -15.45
N GLY A 411 -2.79 -25.60 -16.63
CA GLY A 411 -3.58 -24.86 -17.62
C GLY A 411 -2.85 -23.67 -18.28
N LYS A 412 -3.60 -22.83 -19.01
CA LYS A 412 -3.12 -21.51 -19.44
C LYS A 412 -3.16 -20.59 -18.22
N ALA A 413 -2.14 -19.75 -18.02
CA ALA A 413 -2.20 -18.70 -17.01
C ALA A 413 -3.50 -17.90 -17.22
N GLU A 414 -4.34 -17.79 -16.20
CA GLU A 414 -5.58 -17.05 -16.34
C GLU A 414 -5.26 -15.58 -16.61
N GLU A 415 -5.75 -15.05 -17.73
CA GLU A 415 -5.75 -13.62 -17.99
C GLU A 415 -6.79 -12.97 -17.08
N PHE A 416 -6.32 -12.25 -16.06
CA PHE A 416 -7.18 -11.44 -15.21
C PHE A 416 -7.69 -10.24 -15.99
N ASN A 417 -8.83 -10.41 -16.65
CA ASN A 417 -9.60 -9.31 -17.21
C ASN A 417 -10.38 -8.60 -16.09
N LEU A 418 -9.66 -8.01 -15.12
CA LEU A 418 -10.28 -7.30 -13.98
C LEU A 418 -10.91 -5.95 -14.39
N VAL A 419 -10.62 -5.47 -15.60
CA VAL A 419 -10.99 -4.15 -16.06
C VAL A 419 -11.50 -4.26 -17.50
N GLU A 420 -12.78 -3.96 -17.75
CA GLU A 420 -13.31 -3.78 -19.12
C GLU A 420 -12.74 -2.51 -19.80
N ALA A 421 -12.08 -1.63 -19.04
CA ALA A 421 -11.34 -0.50 -19.60
C ALA A 421 -10.19 -1.02 -20.46
N GLY A 422 -10.11 -0.53 -21.69
CA GLY A 422 -9.00 -0.84 -22.57
C GLY A 422 -9.22 -2.00 -23.55
N ARG A 423 -10.46 -2.37 -23.92
CA ARG A 423 -10.65 -3.24 -25.10
C ARG A 423 -9.93 -2.72 -26.36
N ASN A 424 -9.67 -1.40 -26.41
CA ASN A 424 -8.91 -0.73 -27.47
C ASN A 424 -7.47 -0.36 -27.08
N THR A 425 -6.96 -0.80 -25.92
CA THR A 425 -5.57 -0.55 -25.51
C THR A 425 -4.70 -1.79 -25.73
N SER A 426 -3.39 -1.59 -25.83
CA SER A 426 -2.41 -2.68 -25.93
C SER A 426 -2.50 -3.66 -24.76
N LYS A 427 -2.00 -4.89 -24.96
CA LYS A 427 -2.02 -5.94 -23.95
C LYS A 427 -1.18 -5.54 -22.74
N GLU A 428 -0.01 -4.99 -23.00
CA GLU A 428 0.96 -4.55 -22.01
C GLU A 428 0.38 -3.42 -21.14
N LEU A 429 -0.36 -2.48 -21.74
CA LEU A 429 -1.04 -1.42 -20.99
C LEU A 429 -2.12 -2.00 -20.06
N ARG A 430 -2.88 -3.00 -20.52
CA ARG A 430 -3.88 -3.70 -19.69
C ARG A 430 -3.25 -4.50 -18.55
N GLU A 431 -2.09 -5.10 -18.78
CA GLU A 431 -1.34 -5.82 -17.74
C GLU A 431 -0.89 -4.87 -16.62
N VAL A 432 -0.33 -3.70 -16.94
CA VAL A 432 0.08 -2.74 -15.89
C VAL A 432 -1.11 -2.04 -15.22
N MET A 433 -2.24 -1.88 -15.92
CA MET A 433 -3.48 -1.35 -15.33
C MET A 433 -4.10 -2.28 -14.30
N THR A 434 -3.88 -3.59 -14.44
CA THR A 434 -4.41 -4.60 -13.50
C THR A 434 -3.41 -4.96 -12.40
N SER A 435 -2.19 -4.39 -12.45
CA SER A 435 -1.20 -4.54 -11.39
C SER A 435 -1.74 -4.01 -10.06
N PRO A 436 -1.55 -4.72 -8.93
CA PRO A 436 -1.85 -4.21 -7.59
C PRO A 436 -1.05 -2.98 -7.19
N LEU A 437 0.17 -2.85 -7.74
CA LEU A 437 1.14 -1.82 -7.38
C LEU A 437 1.51 -0.95 -8.59
N PRO A 438 1.91 0.31 -8.37
CA PRO A 438 2.51 1.15 -9.41
C PRO A 438 3.71 0.47 -10.08
N VAL A 439 3.77 0.51 -11.41
CA VAL A 439 4.88 -0.01 -12.22
C VAL A 439 5.75 1.15 -12.67
N SER A 440 7.06 1.12 -12.46
CA SER A 440 7.97 2.27 -12.68
C SER A 440 8.77 2.23 -14.00
N GLY A 441 8.38 1.41 -14.98
CA GLY A 441 9.14 1.27 -16.24
C GLY A 441 9.10 2.53 -17.13
N LEU A 442 8.00 3.29 -17.08
CA LEU A 442 7.86 4.63 -17.62
C LEU A 442 7.50 5.57 -16.47
N GLY A 443 8.33 6.58 -16.21
CA GLY A 443 8.12 7.52 -15.13
C GLY A 443 6.91 8.43 -15.39
N LEU A 444 6.01 8.51 -14.41
CA LEU A 444 4.76 9.23 -14.43
C LEU A 444 4.59 9.98 -13.10
N SER A 445 4.09 11.19 -13.18
CA SER A 445 3.64 11.97 -12.02
C SER A 445 2.22 12.44 -12.29
N VAL A 446 1.31 12.20 -11.35
CA VAL A 446 -0.14 12.36 -11.52
C VAL A 446 -0.72 13.24 -10.41
N ALA A 447 -1.42 14.30 -10.79
CA ALA A 447 -2.31 15.05 -9.91
C ALA A 447 -3.76 14.89 -10.39
N ALA A 448 -4.70 14.81 -9.45
CA ALA A 448 -6.13 14.69 -9.73
C ALA A 448 -6.87 15.77 -8.94
N LEU A 449 -7.51 16.69 -9.66
CA LEU A 449 -8.06 17.93 -9.12
C LEU A 449 -9.59 17.95 -9.33
N PRO A 450 -10.40 17.73 -8.27
CA PRO A 450 -11.85 17.74 -8.39
C PRO A 450 -12.40 19.17 -8.41
N TYR A 451 -13.42 19.41 -9.21
CA TYR A 451 -14.09 20.70 -9.34
C TYR A 451 -15.60 20.52 -9.47
N LEU A 452 -16.37 21.55 -9.09
CA LEU A 452 -17.79 21.59 -9.41
C LEU A 452 -17.96 21.50 -10.93
N GLY A 453 -18.73 20.49 -11.37
CA GLY A 453 -19.15 20.29 -12.76
C GLY A 453 -20.59 20.73 -12.96
N ASP A 454 -21.29 20.05 -13.87
CA ASP A 454 -22.68 20.36 -14.18
C ASP A 454 -23.61 19.90 -13.04
N GLY A 455 -24.45 20.83 -12.56
CA GLY A 455 -25.41 20.56 -11.49
C GLY A 455 -24.72 20.27 -10.15
N GLU A 456 -24.78 19.02 -9.71
CA GLU A 456 -24.18 18.52 -8.46
C GLU A 456 -23.06 17.49 -8.74
N ASN A 457 -22.77 17.24 -10.02
CA ASN A 457 -21.69 16.35 -10.42
C ASN A 457 -20.34 17.06 -10.30
N VAL A 458 -19.28 16.25 -10.23
CA VAL A 458 -17.89 16.68 -10.18
C VAL A 458 -17.23 16.44 -11.53
N SER A 459 -16.47 17.44 -11.96
CA SER A 459 -15.49 17.35 -13.04
C SER A 459 -14.11 17.15 -12.44
N LEU A 460 -13.38 16.14 -12.91
CA LEU A 460 -12.04 15.81 -12.44
C LEU A 460 -11.01 16.11 -13.53
N SER A 461 -10.12 17.08 -13.28
CA SER A 461 -8.94 17.29 -14.13
C SER A 461 -7.78 16.41 -13.63
N VAL A 462 -7.23 15.59 -14.52
CA VAL A 462 -6.09 14.70 -14.24
C VAL A 462 -4.89 15.20 -15.04
N ILE A 463 -3.84 15.62 -14.33
CA ILE A 463 -2.58 16.09 -14.92
C ILE A 463 -1.59 14.94 -14.86
N VAL A 464 -1.07 14.53 -16.01
CA VAL A 464 -0.06 13.47 -16.15
C VAL A 464 1.21 14.08 -16.75
N GLU A 465 2.34 13.97 -16.04
CA GLU A 465 3.66 14.29 -16.58
C GLU A 465 4.47 13.00 -16.77
N ILE A 466 4.86 12.74 -18.01
CA ILE A 466 5.66 11.60 -18.45
C ILE A 466 7.13 12.01 -18.45
N ASP A 467 7.96 11.20 -17.78
CA ASP A 467 9.40 11.41 -17.64
C ASP A 467 10.11 11.20 -18.99
N PRO A 468 11.01 12.12 -19.40
CA PRO A 468 11.77 11.98 -20.64
C PRO A 468 12.60 10.69 -20.72
N ALA A 469 13.08 10.16 -19.59
CA ALA A 469 14.00 9.02 -19.59
C ALA A 469 13.40 7.72 -20.18
N GLY A 470 12.07 7.62 -20.20
CA GLY A 470 11.38 6.45 -20.77
C GLY A 470 10.89 6.63 -22.22
N LEU A 471 11.17 7.77 -22.87
CA LEU A 471 10.75 8.06 -24.23
C LEU A 471 11.86 7.71 -25.23
N THR A 472 11.58 6.85 -26.21
CA THR A 472 12.59 6.42 -27.20
C THR A 472 12.15 6.79 -28.61
N PHE A 473 12.78 7.84 -29.14
CA PHE A 473 12.46 8.36 -30.47
C PHE A 473 13.28 7.68 -31.58
N ILE A 474 12.62 7.46 -32.72
CA ILE A 474 13.27 6.97 -33.94
C ILE A 474 13.29 8.10 -34.97
N GLU A 475 14.46 8.40 -35.51
CA GLU A 475 14.59 9.39 -36.58
C GLU A 475 14.00 8.83 -37.90
N ARG A 476 13.08 9.59 -38.51
CA ARG A 476 12.47 9.30 -39.80
C ARG A 476 12.25 10.60 -40.57
N ASP A 477 12.77 10.68 -41.78
CA ASP A 477 12.61 11.83 -42.68
C ASP A 477 13.01 13.19 -42.05
N GLY A 478 13.99 13.18 -41.13
CA GLY A 478 14.48 14.36 -40.42
C GLY A 478 13.64 14.77 -39.19
N ASN A 479 12.54 14.06 -38.93
CA ASN A 479 11.76 14.17 -37.70
C ASN A 479 12.05 13.01 -36.75
N PHE A 480 11.65 13.15 -35.50
CA PHE A 480 11.75 12.16 -34.45
C PHE A 480 10.36 11.62 -34.11
N VAL A 481 10.16 10.33 -34.33
CA VAL A 481 8.85 9.67 -34.23
C VAL A 481 8.82 8.74 -33.02
N ASP A 482 7.71 8.79 -32.27
CA ASP A 482 7.37 7.86 -31.19
C ASP A 482 5.84 7.74 -31.05
N THR A 483 5.36 6.76 -30.30
CA THR A 483 3.95 6.55 -30.00
C THR A 483 3.75 6.20 -28.53
N VAL A 484 3.01 7.05 -27.83
CA VAL A 484 2.70 6.89 -26.40
C VAL A 484 1.22 6.62 -26.22
N GLU A 485 0.86 5.45 -25.70
CA GLU A 485 -0.49 5.16 -25.21
C GLU A 485 -0.62 5.65 -23.77
N LEU A 486 -1.72 6.31 -23.45
CA LEU A 486 -2.06 6.78 -22.10
C LEU A 486 -3.51 6.43 -21.78
N SER A 487 -3.73 5.81 -20.63
CA SER A 487 -5.06 5.52 -20.09
C SER A 487 -5.22 6.19 -18.73
N VAL A 488 -6.34 6.88 -18.54
CA VAL A 488 -6.80 7.41 -17.25
C VAL A 488 -8.14 6.74 -16.97
N THR A 489 -8.21 5.95 -15.90
CA THR A 489 -9.42 5.22 -15.49
C THR A 489 -9.80 5.58 -14.07
N VAL A 490 -11.07 5.92 -13.84
CA VAL A 490 -11.60 6.26 -12.53
C VAL A 490 -12.51 5.12 -12.06
N LEU A 491 -12.15 4.49 -10.94
CA LEU A 491 -12.87 3.39 -10.31
C LEU A 491 -13.53 3.87 -9.02
N ASP A 492 -14.75 3.44 -8.73
CA ASP A 492 -15.35 3.63 -7.42
C ASP A 492 -14.81 2.62 -6.39
N SER A 493 -15.27 2.73 -5.14
CA SER A 493 -14.88 1.82 -4.04
C SER A 493 -15.25 0.35 -4.29
N ALA A 494 -16.16 0.04 -5.22
CA ALA A 494 -16.50 -1.33 -5.61
C ALA A 494 -15.63 -1.84 -6.77
N GLY A 495 -14.65 -1.05 -7.23
CA GLY A 495 -13.80 -1.36 -8.38
C GLY A 495 -14.51 -1.15 -9.72
N LYS A 496 -15.69 -0.53 -9.74
CA LYS A 496 -16.44 -0.29 -10.98
C LYS A 496 -15.94 0.98 -11.65
N ILE A 497 -15.69 0.91 -12.96
CA ILE A 497 -15.33 2.07 -13.78
C ILE A 497 -16.48 3.07 -13.80
N ARG A 498 -16.19 4.31 -13.42
CA ARG A 498 -17.14 5.45 -13.43
C ARG A 498 -16.83 6.51 -14.46
N GLY A 499 -15.61 6.51 -14.99
CA GLY A 499 -15.20 7.39 -16.06
C GLY A 499 -13.74 7.15 -16.41
N GLY A 500 -13.26 7.87 -17.41
CA GLY A 500 -11.90 7.74 -17.90
C GLY A 500 -11.82 7.91 -19.40
N GLU A 501 -10.58 7.98 -19.89
CA GLU A 501 -10.28 8.04 -21.30
C GLU A 501 -9.00 7.25 -21.60
N SER A 502 -8.85 6.83 -22.84
CA SER A 502 -7.60 6.25 -23.33
C SER A 502 -7.27 6.91 -24.67
N GLN A 503 -6.02 7.27 -24.85
CA GLN A 503 -5.55 8.01 -26.01
C GLN A 503 -4.19 7.51 -26.46
N THR A 504 -3.95 7.59 -27.76
CA THR A 504 -2.67 7.30 -28.39
C THR A 504 -2.11 8.61 -28.91
N LEU A 505 -0.94 8.99 -28.42
CA LEU A 505 -0.21 10.18 -28.82
C LEU A 505 0.80 9.76 -29.89
N GLU A 506 0.52 10.10 -31.14
CA GLU A 506 1.46 9.94 -32.25
C GLU A 506 2.38 11.17 -32.26
N LEU A 507 3.64 10.98 -31.85
CA LEU A 507 4.64 12.04 -31.80
C LEU A 507 5.40 12.02 -33.13
N ASP A 508 5.33 13.11 -33.89
CA ASP A 508 6.13 13.37 -35.09
C ASP A 508 6.78 14.74 -34.92
N LEU A 509 8.00 14.74 -34.38
CA LEU A 509 8.61 15.91 -33.78
C LEU A 509 9.75 16.46 -34.64
N PRO A 510 9.73 17.76 -35.01
CA PRO A 510 10.92 18.43 -35.51
C PRO A 510 12.07 18.39 -34.48
N PRO A 511 13.34 18.53 -34.89
CA PRO A 511 14.50 18.44 -34.01
C PRO A 511 14.43 19.35 -32.76
N GLU A 512 13.93 20.58 -32.90
CA GLU A 512 13.81 21.54 -31.79
C GLU A 512 12.80 21.07 -30.73
N THR A 513 11.64 20.54 -31.17
CA THR A 513 10.61 20.02 -30.26
C THR A 513 11.07 18.73 -29.59
N HIS A 514 11.75 17.86 -30.34
CA HIS A 514 12.37 16.66 -29.79
C HIS A 514 13.37 17.01 -28.68
N GLU A 515 14.27 17.97 -28.88
CA GLU A 515 15.22 18.38 -27.84
C GLU A 515 14.52 18.83 -26.55
N VAL A 516 13.41 19.57 -26.66
CA VAL A 516 12.61 20.01 -25.51
C VAL A 516 11.97 18.82 -24.79
N ILE A 517 11.33 17.91 -25.53
CA ILE A 517 10.65 16.73 -24.93
C ILE A 517 11.68 15.77 -24.33
N SER A 518 12.79 15.50 -24.99
CA SER A 518 13.87 14.65 -24.45
C SER A 518 14.52 15.24 -23.19
N ARG A 519 14.38 16.54 -22.95
CA ARG A 519 14.93 17.20 -21.76
C ARG A 519 13.93 17.36 -20.62
N TYR A 520 12.67 17.65 -20.93
CA TYR A 520 11.67 18.04 -19.93
C TYR A 520 10.47 17.09 -19.84
N GLY A 521 10.38 16.12 -20.74
CA GLY A 521 9.28 15.16 -20.81
C GLY A 521 8.06 15.68 -21.55
N LEU A 522 6.91 15.06 -21.29
CA LEU A 522 5.64 15.39 -21.91
C LEU A 522 4.53 15.51 -20.86
N LYS A 523 3.68 16.52 -21.01
CA LYS A 523 2.52 16.73 -20.14
C LYS A 523 1.21 16.46 -20.89
N VAL A 524 0.25 15.85 -20.21
CA VAL A 524 -1.07 15.54 -20.75
C VAL A 524 -2.12 15.85 -19.70
N LEU A 525 -3.11 16.66 -20.06
CA LEU A 525 -4.24 16.96 -19.20
C LEU A 525 -5.49 16.24 -19.72
N SER A 526 -6.05 15.40 -18.86
CA SER A 526 -7.26 14.62 -19.08
C SER A 526 -8.39 15.16 -18.22
N ARG A 527 -9.64 15.01 -18.69
CA ARG A 527 -10.82 15.41 -17.92
C ARG A 527 -11.80 14.25 -17.84
N VAL A 528 -12.35 14.02 -16.64
CA VAL A 528 -13.42 13.05 -16.40
C VAL A 528 -14.59 13.79 -15.75
N ASP A 529 -15.66 13.95 -16.51
CA ASP A 529 -16.88 14.64 -16.07
C ASP A 529 -17.91 13.67 -15.47
N ASP A 530 -18.99 14.21 -14.91
CA ASP A 530 -20.14 13.46 -14.40
C ASP A 530 -19.86 12.46 -13.26
N LEU A 531 -18.83 12.73 -12.46
CA LEU A 531 -18.56 11.95 -11.25
C LEU A 531 -19.50 12.36 -10.11
N LYS A 532 -20.01 11.37 -9.38
CA LYS A 532 -20.77 11.63 -8.15
C LYS A 532 -19.81 11.83 -6.96
N PRO A 533 -20.21 12.55 -5.90
CA PRO A 533 -19.47 12.56 -4.64
C PRO A 533 -19.19 11.15 -4.11
N GLY A 534 -18.02 10.94 -3.53
CA GLY A 534 -17.60 9.65 -2.98
C GLY A 534 -16.11 9.36 -3.13
N ARG A 535 -15.69 8.16 -2.71
CA ARG A 535 -14.29 7.72 -2.80
C ARG A 535 -14.01 7.02 -4.13
N TYR A 536 -12.91 7.42 -4.76
CA TYR A 536 -12.47 6.88 -6.05
C TYR A 536 -10.98 6.53 -6.04
N GLN A 537 -10.61 5.65 -6.95
CA GLN A 537 -9.23 5.39 -7.36
C GLN A 537 -9.05 5.86 -8.80
N VAL A 538 -8.09 6.76 -9.02
CA VAL A 538 -7.60 7.16 -10.33
C VAL A 538 -6.41 6.27 -10.68
N LEU A 539 -6.58 5.44 -11.69
CA LEU A 539 -5.56 4.59 -12.27
C LEU A 539 -5.06 5.25 -13.56
N VAL A 540 -3.79 5.62 -13.58
CA VAL A 540 -3.12 6.13 -14.78
C VAL A 540 -2.09 5.11 -15.21
N ALA A 541 -2.12 4.73 -16.48
CA ALA A 541 -1.13 3.85 -17.08
C ALA A 541 -0.69 4.40 -18.42
N SER A 542 0.59 4.24 -18.75
CA SER A 542 1.12 4.63 -20.04
C SER A 542 2.10 3.59 -20.58
N ARG A 543 2.13 3.47 -21.89
CA ARG A 543 3.05 2.62 -22.65
C ARG A 543 3.66 3.44 -23.76
N GLU A 544 4.99 3.46 -23.79
CA GLU A 544 5.75 3.94 -24.93
C GLU A 544 6.04 2.76 -25.87
N SER A 545 5.97 3.02 -27.18
CA SER A 545 6.04 1.96 -28.20
C SER A 545 7.42 1.74 -28.79
N GLY A 546 8.27 2.78 -28.86
CA GLY A 546 9.60 2.72 -29.47
C GLY A 546 10.59 1.85 -28.68
N GLY A 547 10.65 2.03 -27.37
CA GLY A 547 11.45 1.27 -26.40
C GLY A 547 10.67 0.22 -25.60
N GLY A 548 9.33 0.29 -25.61
CA GLY A 548 8.46 -0.66 -24.92
C GLY A 548 8.30 -0.38 -23.42
N ALA A 549 8.63 0.83 -22.97
CA ALA A 549 8.53 1.20 -21.57
C ALA A 549 7.06 1.29 -21.13
N VAL A 550 6.74 0.76 -19.95
CA VAL A 550 5.38 0.80 -19.37
C VAL A 550 5.41 1.30 -17.94
N GLY A 551 4.44 2.13 -17.59
CA GLY A 551 4.33 2.70 -16.26
C GLY A 551 2.89 2.83 -15.79
N SER A 552 2.67 2.75 -14.49
CA SER A 552 1.37 3.02 -13.88
C SER A 552 1.50 3.74 -12.54
N VAL A 553 0.48 4.56 -12.22
CA VAL A 553 0.33 5.28 -10.96
C VAL A 553 -1.12 5.13 -10.49
N HIS A 554 -1.28 4.84 -9.20
CA HIS A 554 -2.57 4.77 -8.54
C HIS A 554 -2.71 5.96 -7.59
N ARG A 555 -3.86 6.63 -7.62
CA ARG A 555 -4.18 7.72 -6.70
C ARG A 555 -5.57 7.55 -6.13
N TYR A 556 -5.68 7.49 -4.80
CA TYR A 556 -6.96 7.55 -4.12
C TYR A 556 -7.40 9.01 -3.96
N LEU A 557 -8.68 9.27 -4.19
CA LEU A 557 -9.25 10.61 -4.12
C LEU A 557 -10.64 10.53 -3.46
N ASP A 558 -10.85 11.36 -2.44
CA ASP A 558 -12.18 11.64 -1.92
C ASP A 558 -12.76 12.80 -2.76
N VAL A 559 -13.77 12.50 -3.57
CA VAL A 559 -14.48 13.47 -4.41
C VAL A 559 -15.57 14.13 -3.55
N PRO A 560 -15.50 15.44 -3.27
CA PRO A 560 -16.41 16.10 -2.35
C PRO A 560 -17.80 16.29 -2.96
N ASP A 561 -18.81 16.38 -2.10
CA ASP A 561 -20.09 16.99 -2.46
C ASP A 561 -19.95 18.50 -2.30
N PHE A 562 -19.81 19.20 -3.42
CA PHE A 562 -19.66 20.66 -3.43
C PHE A 562 -20.91 21.41 -2.93
N SER A 563 -22.02 20.72 -2.64
CA SER A 563 -23.26 21.31 -2.13
C SER A 563 -23.52 21.04 -0.63
N GLU A 564 -22.76 20.14 0.00
CA GLU A 564 -23.03 19.65 1.36
C GLU A 564 -22.80 20.71 2.46
N ASP A 565 -21.75 21.52 2.32
CA ASP A 565 -21.39 22.56 3.30
C ASP A 565 -21.63 23.97 2.79
N ALA A 566 -21.69 24.95 3.71
CA ALA A 566 -21.86 26.36 3.36
C ALA A 566 -20.73 26.91 2.46
N ILE A 567 -19.51 26.41 2.65
CA ILE A 567 -18.35 26.77 1.85
C ILE A 567 -17.57 25.51 1.49
N GLN A 568 -17.14 25.43 0.23
CA GLN A 568 -16.40 24.31 -0.33
C GLN A 568 -15.24 24.82 -1.20
N MET A 569 -14.28 23.96 -1.53
CA MET A 569 -13.09 24.35 -2.28
C MET A 569 -12.71 23.27 -3.29
N SER A 570 -12.33 23.66 -4.52
CA SER A 570 -11.88 22.71 -5.53
C SER A 570 -10.49 22.14 -5.26
N GLY A 571 -9.97 21.32 -6.18
CA GLY A 571 -8.57 20.92 -6.21
C GLY A 571 -7.63 22.10 -6.45
N LEU A 572 -6.46 22.05 -5.82
CA LEU A 572 -5.44 23.09 -5.92
C LEU A 572 -4.57 22.89 -7.18
N ALA A 573 -4.69 23.78 -8.15
CA ALA A 573 -3.81 23.78 -9.31
C ALA A 573 -2.57 24.65 -9.04
N ILE A 574 -1.39 24.15 -9.38
CA ILE A 574 -0.12 24.89 -9.31
C ILE A 574 0.50 24.88 -10.70
N ALA A 575 0.81 26.04 -11.25
CA ALA A 575 1.63 26.22 -12.43
C ALA A 575 2.97 26.87 -12.03
N SER A 576 4.02 26.63 -12.82
CA SER A 576 5.34 27.20 -12.61
C SER A 576 5.90 27.72 -13.94
N ALA A 577 6.56 28.87 -13.89
CA ALA A 577 7.24 29.43 -15.06
C ALA A 577 8.35 28.50 -15.57
N VAL A 578 9.10 27.85 -14.68
CA VAL A 578 10.11 26.85 -15.07
C VAL A 578 9.46 25.55 -15.58
N ALA A 579 8.46 25.01 -14.88
CA ALA A 579 7.77 23.78 -15.27
C ALA A 579 6.97 23.92 -16.58
N SER A 580 6.63 25.15 -16.98
CA SER A 580 5.99 25.43 -18.28
C SER A 580 6.86 25.03 -19.49
N ARG A 581 8.15 24.73 -19.28
CA ARG A 581 9.05 24.19 -20.31
C ARG A 581 8.69 22.77 -20.73
N THR A 582 7.99 22.01 -19.89
CA THR A 582 7.44 20.70 -20.27
C THR A 582 6.22 20.94 -21.17
N PRO A 583 6.27 20.61 -22.47
CA PRO A 583 5.18 20.86 -23.40
C PRO A 583 3.97 19.99 -23.09
N SER A 584 2.78 20.53 -23.38
CA SER A 584 1.52 19.82 -23.23
C SER A 584 1.03 19.24 -24.56
N ALA A 585 0.83 17.93 -24.64
CA ALA A 585 0.21 17.28 -25.82
C ALA A 585 -1.32 17.47 -25.84
N LYS A 586 -1.93 17.63 -24.68
CA LYS A 586 -3.37 17.91 -24.51
C LYS A 586 -3.54 18.95 -23.41
N LEU A 587 -4.42 19.93 -23.68
CA LEU A 587 -4.74 21.01 -22.77
C LEU A 587 -6.08 20.75 -22.08
N ASP A 588 -6.25 21.33 -20.89
CA ASP A 588 -7.54 21.45 -20.25
C ASP A 588 -7.96 22.93 -20.32
N PRO A 589 -9.02 23.27 -21.11
CA PRO A 589 -9.47 24.65 -21.29
C PRO A 589 -9.80 25.38 -19.98
N ARG A 590 -10.02 24.64 -18.87
CA ARG A 590 -10.26 25.24 -17.55
C ARG A 590 -9.12 26.16 -17.12
N PHE A 591 -7.89 25.87 -17.53
CA PHE A 591 -6.71 26.59 -17.07
C PHE A 591 -6.21 27.66 -18.04
N GLU A 592 -6.67 27.67 -19.29
CA GLU A 592 -6.16 28.55 -20.35
C GLU A 592 -6.33 30.05 -20.05
N ASP A 593 -7.48 30.42 -19.47
CA ASP A 593 -7.82 31.82 -19.22
C ASP A 593 -7.48 32.30 -17.80
N VAL A 594 -7.10 31.38 -16.90
CA VAL A 594 -6.91 31.66 -15.45
C VAL A 594 -5.47 31.52 -14.99
N LEU A 595 -4.67 30.69 -15.65
CA LEU A 595 -3.25 30.50 -15.34
C LEU A 595 -2.39 30.90 -16.54
N PRO A 596 -1.22 31.51 -16.33
CA PRO A 596 -0.32 31.89 -17.42
C PRO A 596 0.35 30.69 -18.10
N ALA A 597 0.24 29.51 -17.49
CA ALA A 597 0.74 28.24 -18.02
C ALA A 597 -0.13 27.09 -17.48
N MET A 598 -0.11 25.96 -18.19
CA MET A 598 -0.79 24.75 -17.73
C MET A 598 -0.21 24.27 -16.39
N PRO A 599 -1.04 23.79 -15.45
CA PRO A 599 -0.57 23.32 -14.15
C PRO A 599 0.39 22.13 -14.28
N THR A 600 1.16 21.88 -13.21
CA THR A 600 2.24 20.90 -13.16
C THR A 600 2.10 19.98 -11.94
N THR A 601 2.68 18.79 -12.07
CA THR A 601 2.84 17.85 -10.95
C THR A 601 4.19 18.00 -10.24
N GLN A 602 5.06 18.91 -10.69
CA GLN A 602 6.31 19.21 -9.98
C GLN A 602 6.03 19.82 -8.61
N ARG A 603 6.76 19.35 -7.60
CA ARG A 603 6.77 19.89 -6.23
C ARG A 603 8.19 20.21 -5.75
N GLU A 604 9.14 20.23 -6.68
CA GLU A 604 10.50 20.70 -6.47
C GLU A 604 10.73 21.86 -7.42
N PHE A 605 10.91 23.06 -6.87
CA PHE A 605 11.04 24.29 -7.64
C PHE A 605 12.41 24.91 -7.44
N LEU A 606 12.93 25.57 -8.47
CA LEU A 606 14.17 26.32 -8.33
C LEU A 606 13.93 27.61 -7.56
N ARG A 607 14.92 28.05 -6.79
CA ARG A 607 14.90 29.39 -6.21
C ARG A 607 14.88 30.44 -7.33
N GLY A 608 13.92 31.36 -7.27
CA GLY A 608 13.68 32.39 -8.29
C GLY A 608 12.64 32.01 -9.35
N ASP A 609 11.99 30.85 -9.21
CA ASP A 609 10.83 30.47 -10.00
C ASP A 609 9.59 31.32 -9.62
N GLU A 610 8.64 31.39 -10.54
CA GLU A 610 7.34 32.02 -10.32
C GLU A 610 6.25 30.95 -10.34
N LEU A 611 5.61 30.76 -9.20
CA LEU A 611 4.50 29.83 -9.02
C LEU A 611 3.18 30.59 -9.14
N TYR A 612 2.20 29.95 -9.79
CA TYR A 612 0.85 30.46 -9.95
C TYR A 612 -0.12 29.42 -9.42
N LEU A 613 -0.83 29.78 -8.36
CA LEU A 613 -1.82 28.93 -7.72
C LEU A 613 -3.21 29.31 -8.24
N TYR A 614 -4.07 28.31 -8.44
CA TYR A 614 -5.47 28.51 -8.76
C TYR A 614 -6.35 27.53 -7.98
N VAL A 615 -7.43 28.05 -7.40
CA VAL A 615 -8.49 27.26 -6.76
C VAL A 615 -9.82 27.99 -6.89
N ASP A 616 -10.92 27.24 -6.96
CA ASP A 616 -12.27 27.77 -6.86
C ASP A 616 -12.78 27.60 -5.43
N VAL A 617 -13.31 28.67 -4.84
CA VAL A 617 -14.01 28.64 -3.55
C VAL A 617 -15.51 28.74 -3.80
N TYR A 618 -16.25 27.67 -3.53
CA TYR A 618 -17.68 27.60 -3.74
C TYR A 618 -18.41 28.06 -2.49
N ASP A 619 -19.26 29.07 -2.66
CA ASP A 619 -20.10 29.65 -1.61
C ASP A 619 -21.55 29.27 -1.87
N ASN A 620 -22.08 28.38 -1.03
CA ASN A 620 -23.41 27.83 -1.19
C ASN A 620 -24.49 28.70 -0.53
N GLU A 621 -24.11 29.78 0.17
CA GLU A 621 -25.05 30.68 0.80
C GLU A 621 -25.46 31.84 -0.10
N LEU A 622 -26.39 31.55 -1.02
CA LEU A 622 -26.69 32.48 -2.11
C LEU A 622 -27.62 33.66 -1.79
N LYS A 623 -28.11 33.80 -0.56
CA LYS A 623 -29.19 34.76 -0.25
C LYS A 623 -28.83 35.76 0.83
N ARG A 624 -28.09 35.33 1.85
CA ARG A 624 -27.76 36.18 2.99
C ARG A 624 -26.55 37.05 2.66
N PRO A 625 -26.62 38.39 2.81
CA PRO A 625 -25.46 39.25 2.60
C PRO A 625 -24.31 38.87 3.52
N HIS A 626 -23.15 38.56 2.95
CA HIS A 626 -21.94 38.23 3.69
C HIS A 626 -20.71 38.37 2.79
N SER A 627 -19.54 38.08 3.36
CA SER A 627 -18.25 38.04 2.64
C SER A 627 -17.51 36.76 2.98
N VAL A 628 -16.66 36.33 2.05
CA VAL A 628 -15.78 35.19 2.19
C VAL A 628 -14.34 35.69 2.18
N ASP A 629 -13.58 35.36 3.22
CA ASP A 629 -12.15 35.64 3.29
C ASP A 629 -11.38 34.41 2.80
N ILE A 630 -10.54 34.58 1.79
CA ILE A 630 -9.70 33.54 1.18
C ILE A 630 -8.25 33.90 1.47
N THR A 631 -7.56 33.04 2.22
CA THR A 631 -6.18 33.27 2.65
C THR A 631 -5.26 32.22 2.05
N THR A 632 -4.19 32.64 1.38
CA THR A 632 -3.12 31.76 0.94
C THR A 632 -1.86 32.06 1.75
N THR A 633 -1.23 31.02 2.30
CA THR A 633 0.00 31.11 3.08
C THR A 633 1.02 30.11 2.58
N VAL A 634 2.31 30.47 2.69
CA VAL A 634 3.41 29.50 2.61
C VAL A 634 4.08 29.49 3.97
N LEU A 635 4.16 28.29 4.54
CA LEU A 635 4.84 28.01 5.79
C LEU A 635 6.20 27.38 5.47
N ASP A 636 7.26 27.86 6.11
CA ASP A 636 8.55 27.19 6.05
C ASP A 636 8.56 25.92 6.92
N SER A 637 9.71 25.28 6.97
CA SER A 637 9.88 24.11 7.80
C SER A 637 9.50 24.41 9.24
N GLU A 638 9.87 25.54 9.86
CA GLU A 638 9.54 25.86 11.27
C GLU A 638 8.10 26.38 11.50
N GLU A 639 7.16 26.10 10.60
CA GLU A 639 5.78 26.64 10.59
C GLU A 639 5.70 28.18 10.58
N ARG A 640 6.77 28.87 10.16
CA ARG A 640 6.75 30.33 10.04
C ARG A 640 6.14 30.71 8.69
N VAL A 641 5.23 31.67 8.71
CA VAL A 641 4.66 32.26 7.50
C VAL A 641 5.74 33.05 6.76
N VAL A 642 6.19 32.55 5.61
CA VAL A 642 7.14 33.24 4.71
C VAL A 642 6.46 33.96 3.56
N PHE A 643 5.19 33.66 3.32
CA PHE A 643 4.34 34.36 2.35
C PHE A 643 2.90 34.30 2.82
N SER A 644 2.15 35.39 2.63
CA SER A 644 0.71 35.43 2.89
C SER A 644 0.00 36.45 2.02
N THR A 645 -1.21 36.09 1.57
CA THR A 645 -2.14 36.98 0.88
C THR A 645 -3.56 36.70 1.38
N VAL A 646 -4.38 37.75 1.46
CA VAL A 646 -5.80 37.64 1.80
C VAL A 646 -6.60 38.33 0.70
N ASP A 647 -7.60 37.64 0.16
CA ASP A 647 -8.63 38.18 -0.71
C ASP A 647 -9.98 38.12 0.02
N THR A 648 -10.82 39.15 -0.11
CA THR A 648 -12.17 39.18 0.47
C THR A 648 -13.18 39.33 -0.65
N ARG A 649 -14.02 38.31 -0.84
CA ARG A 649 -15.05 38.28 -1.88
C ARG A 649 -16.42 38.58 -1.31
N SER A 650 -17.21 39.33 -2.06
CA SER A 650 -18.60 39.61 -1.71
C SER A 650 -19.53 38.59 -2.36
N HIS A 651 -20.49 38.06 -1.59
CA HIS A 651 -21.56 37.20 -2.09
C HIS A 651 -22.27 37.76 -3.34
N THR A 652 -22.38 39.09 -3.45
CA THR A 652 -23.01 39.75 -4.60
C THR A 652 -22.32 39.49 -5.95
N GLU A 653 -21.04 39.11 -5.95
CA GLU A 653 -20.28 38.84 -7.18
C GLU A 653 -20.81 37.63 -7.96
N LEU A 654 -21.36 36.63 -7.26
CA LEU A 654 -21.95 35.44 -7.87
C LEU A 654 -23.33 35.72 -8.49
N LYS A 655 -23.91 36.92 -8.28
CA LYS A 655 -25.22 37.34 -8.82
C LYS A 655 -26.35 36.33 -8.56
N GLY A 656 -26.27 35.60 -7.45
CA GLY A 656 -27.25 34.58 -7.06
C GLY A 656 -27.19 33.27 -7.85
N ALA A 657 -26.17 33.06 -8.68
CA ALA A 657 -25.91 31.78 -9.34
C ALA A 657 -25.08 30.86 -8.43
N ARG A 658 -25.27 29.54 -8.57
CA ARG A 658 -24.30 28.56 -8.07
C ARG A 658 -22.98 28.75 -8.84
N GLY A 659 -21.87 28.83 -8.13
CA GLY A 659 -20.56 29.10 -8.70
C GLY A 659 -19.51 29.26 -7.61
N GLY A 660 -18.28 29.60 -8.01
CA GLY A 660 -17.19 29.83 -7.07
C GLY A 660 -16.41 31.10 -7.39
N TYR A 661 -15.69 31.59 -6.38
CA TYR A 661 -14.69 32.63 -6.55
C TYR A 661 -13.39 31.98 -7.04
N GLY A 662 -13.00 32.28 -8.27
CA GLY A 662 -11.68 31.90 -8.76
C GLY A 662 -10.61 32.73 -8.06
N HIS A 663 -9.76 32.06 -7.28
CA HIS A 663 -8.66 32.67 -6.52
C HIS A 663 -7.33 32.32 -7.16
N VAL A 664 -6.61 33.33 -7.65
CA VAL A 664 -5.31 33.17 -8.31
C VAL A 664 -4.24 33.93 -7.53
N VAL A 665 -3.14 33.26 -7.20
CA VAL A 665 -2.03 33.87 -6.46
C VAL A 665 -0.71 33.61 -7.17
N LYS A 666 0.09 34.67 -7.33
CA LYS A 666 1.48 34.59 -7.80
C LYS A 666 2.42 34.57 -6.60
N ILE A 667 3.32 33.59 -6.56
CA ILE A 667 4.33 33.41 -5.50
C ILE A 667 5.71 33.37 -6.14
N SER A 668 6.62 34.24 -5.73
CA SER A 668 8.03 34.19 -6.16
C SER A 668 8.85 33.42 -5.13
N THR A 669 9.61 32.42 -5.57
CA THR A 669 10.51 31.66 -4.68
C THR A 669 11.87 32.33 -4.50
N ALA A 670 12.08 33.55 -5.03
CA ALA A 670 13.38 34.23 -4.98
C ALA A 670 13.88 34.49 -3.54
N GLU A 671 12.95 34.82 -2.65
CA GLU A 671 13.22 35.11 -1.24
C GLU A 671 13.15 33.87 -0.34
N PHE A 672 12.74 32.72 -0.88
CA PHE A 672 12.63 31.49 -0.12
C PHE A 672 14.03 30.85 0.00
N PRO A 673 14.51 30.59 1.23
CA PRO A 673 15.66 29.70 1.43
C PRO A 673 15.48 28.33 0.76
N TYR A 674 16.57 27.56 0.67
CA TYR A 674 16.46 26.17 0.26
C TYR A 674 15.84 25.35 1.39
N GLY A 675 14.87 24.51 1.07
CA GLY A 675 14.16 23.71 2.07
C GLY A 675 12.76 23.30 1.65
N PHE A 676 12.04 22.73 2.61
CA PHE A 676 10.65 22.28 2.44
C PHE A 676 9.67 23.35 2.91
N TYR A 677 8.55 23.42 2.21
CA TYR A 677 7.50 24.39 2.42
C TYR A 677 6.13 23.73 2.33
N VAL A 678 5.16 24.33 3.02
CA VAL A 678 3.75 23.97 2.92
C VAL A 678 2.98 25.16 2.39
N LEU A 679 2.38 24.99 1.22
CA LEU A 679 1.42 25.91 0.65
C LEU A 679 0.03 25.57 1.19
N ARG A 680 -0.67 26.54 1.76
CA ARG A 680 -2.04 26.38 2.26
C ARG A 680 -2.93 27.47 1.71
N THR A 681 -4.04 27.11 1.11
CA THR A 681 -5.14 28.04 0.81
C THR A 681 -6.36 27.64 1.62
N GLU A 682 -6.93 28.58 2.35
CA GLU A 682 -8.11 28.38 3.18
C GLU A 682 -9.16 29.45 2.90
N ALA A 683 -10.43 29.11 3.13
CA ALA A 683 -11.54 30.02 2.97
C ALA A 683 -12.50 29.93 4.15
N ILE A 684 -12.97 31.09 4.62
CA ILE A 684 -13.91 31.23 5.74
C ILE A 684 -15.03 32.16 5.31
N SER A 685 -16.28 31.69 5.40
CA SER A 685 -17.45 32.56 5.28
C SER A 685 -17.68 33.30 6.59
N ARG A 686 -17.79 34.64 6.55
CA ARG A 686 -18.10 35.45 7.76
C ARG A 686 -19.48 35.17 8.33
N LEU A 687 -20.36 34.50 7.57
CA LEU A 687 -21.67 34.07 8.04
C LEU A 687 -21.62 32.74 8.80
N ALA A 688 -20.63 31.90 8.49
CA ALA A 688 -20.40 30.60 9.10
C ALA A 688 -18.91 30.47 9.47
N PRO A 689 -18.42 31.25 10.46
CA PRO A 689 -16.99 31.29 10.77
C PRO A 689 -16.42 29.96 11.30
N GLY A 690 -17.28 29.02 11.71
CA GLY A 690 -16.90 27.64 12.07
C GLY A 690 -16.75 26.69 10.89
N SER A 691 -17.16 27.11 9.68
CA SER A 691 -17.05 26.33 8.44
C SER A 691 -15.80 26.78 7.67
N LEU A 692 -14.65 26.23 8.06
CA LEU A 692 -13.36 26.41 7.39
C LEU A 692 -13.19 25.32 6.32
N VAL A 693 -12.81 25.70 5.11
CA VAL A 693 -12.35 24.76 4.08
C VAL A 693 -10.94 25.14 3.65
N PHE A 694 -10.06 24.16 3.43
CA PHE A 694 -8.69 24.42 3.00
C PHE A 694 -8.13 23.34 2.07
N ARG A 695 -7.06 23.68 1.36
CA ARG A 695 -6.19 22.78 0.59
C ARG A 695 -4.74 23.05 0.95
N GLU A 696 -3.95 21.99 1.05
CA GLU A 696 -2.53 22.06 1.34
C GLU A 696 -1.74 21.31 0.25
N SER A 697 -0.53 21.78 -0.02
CA SER A 697 0.43 21.15 -0.92
C SER A 697 1.84 21.35 -0.38
N LYS A 698 2.63 20.28 -0.35
CA LYS A 698 4.04 20.34 0.04
C LYS A 698 4.89 20.60 -1.19
N PHE A 699 5.93 21.40 -1.04
CA PHE A 699 6.94 21.55 -2.08
C PHE A 699 8.31 21.85 -1.48
N ALA A 700 9.36 21.72 -2.28
CA ALA A 700 10.72 22.07 -1.92
C ALA A 700 11.25 23.17 -2.84
N VAL A 701 12.10 24.05 -2.29
CA VAL A 701 12.91 24.99 -3.05
C VAL A 701 14.34 24.46 -3.08
N LEU A 702 14.84 24.16 -4.28
CA LEU A 702 16.15 23.51 -4.49
C LEU A 702 17.26 24.50 -4.83
N ASN A 703 18.49 24.11 -4.48
CA ASN A 703 19.70 24.75 -4.96
C ASN A 703 19.97 24.33 -6.43
N PRO A 704 20.21 25.27 -7.36
CA PRO A 704 20.55 24.93 -8.75
C PRO A 704 21.72 23.94 -8.91
N GLN A 705 22.65 23.87 -7.95
CA GLN A 705 23.79 22.93 -8.01
C GLN A 705 23.47 21.51 -7.50
N SER A 706 22.40 21.30 -6.73
CA SER A 706 21.98 19.97 -6.28
C SER A 706 21.05 19.27 -7.29
N ALA A 707 20.48 20.02 -8.24
CA ALA A 707 19.59 19.51 -9.27
C ALA A 707 20.28 18.59 -10.30
N SER A 708 21.62 18.57 -10.37
CA SER A 708 22.38 17.69 -11.27
C SER A 708 22.61 16.28 -10.70
N THR A 709 22.21 16.01 -9.46
CA THR A 709 22.45 14.73 -8.77
C THR A 709 21.18 13.92 -8.51
N SER A 710 20.01 14.45 -8.87
CA SER A 710 18.71 13.78 -8.77
C SER A 710 18.08 13.46 -10.13
N GLN A 711 18.85 13.58 -11.22
CA GLN A 711 18.45 13.24 -12.59
C GLN A 711 18.88 11.83 -12.96
#